data_AF-A0A2J6W9G5-F1
#
_entry.id   AF-A0A2J6W9G5-F1
#
_cell.length_a   1.000
_cell.length_b   1.000
_cell.length_c   1.000
_cell.angle_alpha   90.00
_cell.angle_beta   90.00
_cell.angle_gamma   90.00
#
_symmetry.space_group_name_H-M   'P 1'
#
loop_
_entity.id
_entity.type
_entity.pdbx_description
1 polymer ?
#
loop_
_entity_poly.entity_id
_entity_poly.type
_entity_poly.pdbx_seq_one_letter_code
_entity_poly.pdbx_strand_id
1 'polypeptide(L)'
;MIIRKEHALALLNAKAQEQKGLACQISVRSEEEPYIELELQNLLEQGKSPIEYTLTYWGRNIVYLLEEMINKNLINHPSQWDERFRWIGSEVIAMIESAIKNGDLTGDETFDALKERGFATEVHEEKKGWQKKINEYAKAVYEIYSNAKPRLEISKELANYLISLPPGPAETKNLPQHGRFPLLLESMRLISFSVPKSDVYTLSGLGQAVQKTVQTMAPSLETVINEDYMYSLLKLLDVGLEGLTQEQIEVLAELAFIDAEGNILPAGEHLLEVYKLWSEKEYRPVKTFDIETLDQEILKGIEAIWENNKSNPDIIPTAEEIIHFLMEKPLKDYKHLLAFYGRKINQAMGYQKKEELKKKWSELHTIEHLFKHFYEKGNQWYEKLYDTVKESLYTLEAFNLISLEVDERTGKPVYVLTDYGKKVLEDIKEKGVRDITSTAVKAITITKTQFGSPNYHWYEEALNLHLVGGGYPTKTGLLYEELAYNIKRLPHLTRFELMILHKLPEYGIFLNEIYNQFDETLKEEVQYGLNKLEARGLLDILPNNAIVLTEAGKLIKRAVAGVPEGFAHPINPIIVRILMAIKQVGNLYEKEQKVRILPKNWAEAIKVSGLDSETFEKEVHLARLAGYIGKTSITEAGLDILKAVELLNQ
;
A
#
# COMPACT_ATOMS: atom_id res chain seq x y z
N MET A 1 -7.43 -16.18 11.57
CA MET A 1 -8.41 -16.55 12.62
C MET A 1 -9.77 -16.52 11.98
N ILE A 2 -10.52 -17.60 12.18
CA ILE A 2 -11.83 -17.88 11.64
C ILE A 2 -12.63 -18.58 12.74
N ILE A 3 -13.74 -17.96 13.16
CA ILE A 3 -14.68 -18.54 14.11
C ILE A 3 -16.07 -18.51 13.47
N ARG A 4 -16.52 -19.69 13.07
CA ARG A 4 -17.90 -19.96 12.63
C ARG A 4 -18.67 -20.67 13.73
N LYS A 5 -19.92 -21.02 13.44
CA LYS A 5 -20.79 -21.80 14.33
C LYS A 5 -20.11 -23.01 14.95
N GLU A 6 -19.57 -23.90 14.14
CA GLU A 6 -18.91 -25.14 14.61
C GLU A 6 -17.71 -24.88 15.53
N HIS A 7 -16.89 -23.87 15.21
CA HIS A 7 -15.75 -23.45 16.02
C HIS A 7 -16.21 -22.90 17.38
N ALA A 8 -17.23 -22.04 17.38
CA ALA A 8 -17.78 -21.47 18.59
C ALA A 8 -18.40 -22.54 19.50
N LEU A 9 -19.09 -23.52 18.92
CA LEU A 9 -19.61 -24.68 19.65
C LEU A 9 -18.49 -25.57 20.21
N ALA A 10 -17.42 -25.81 19.43
CA ALA A 10 -16.25 -26.57 19.89
C ALA A 10 -15.54 -25.88 21.07
N LEU A 11 -15.36 -24.55 21.01
CA LEU A 11 -14.80 -23.77 22.12
C LEU A 11 -15.66 -23.84 23.38
N LEU A 12 -16.98 -23.67 23.25
CA LEU A 12 -17.92 -23.79 24.38
C LEU A 12 -17.91 -25.19 24.98
N ASN A 13 -17.83 -26.24 24.15
CA ASN A 13 -17.68 -27.62 24.62
C ASN A 13 -16.37 -27.82 25.37
N ALA A 14 -15.24 -27.38 24.81
CA ALA A 14 -13.93 -27.49 25.44
C ALA A 14 -13.90 -26.80 26.82
N LYS A 15 -14.48 -25.61 26.92
CA LYS A 15 -14.66 -24.89 28.20
C LYS A 15 -15.51 -25.67 29.20
N ALA A 16 -16.64 -26.23 28.74
CA ALA A 16 -17.54 -27.00 29.61
C ALA A 16 -16.88 -28.28 30.16
N GLN A 17 -15.98 -28.91 29.39
CA GLN A 17 -15.18 -30.03 29.88
C GLN A 17 -14.07 -29.58 30.85
N GLU A 18 -13.36 -28.49 30.52
CA GLU A 18 -12.32 -27.92 31.39
C GLU A 18 -12.89 -27.53 32.78
N GLN A 19 -14.10 -26.96 32.83
CA GLN A 19 -14.79 -26.63 34.09
C GLN A 19 -15.15 -27.86 34.93
N LYS A 20 -15.24 -29.04 34.32
CA LYS A 20 -15.41 -30.32 35.02
C LYS A 20 -14.08 -30.96 35.41
N GLY A 21 -12.95 -30.31 35.11
CA GLY A 21 -11.60 -30.85 35.30
C GLY A 21 -11.22 -31.93 34.29
N LEU A 22 -11.89 -31.97 33.12
CA LEU A 22 -11.68 -32.96 32.07
C LEU A 22 -11.11 -32.31 30.81
N ALA A 23 -10.32 -33.07 30.05
CA ALA A 23 -9.96 -32.69 28.68
C ALA A 23 -11.15 -32.93 27.74
N CYS A 24 -11.23 -32.16 26.67
CA CYS A 24 -12.26 -32.35 25.65
C CYS A 24 -11.88 -33.54 24.76
N GLN A 25 -12.58 -34.67 24.92
CA GLN A 25 -12.32 -35.87 24.13
C GLN A 25 -13.24 -35.95 22.91
N ILE A 26 -12.66 -36.11 21.73
CA ILE A 26 -13.40 -36.28 20.48
C ILE A 26 -13.36 -37.76 20.08
N SER A 27 -14.50 -38.44 20.24
CA SER A 27 -14.64 -39.86 19.90
C SER A 27 -15.13 -40.11 18.47
N VAL A 28 -15.63 -39.08 17.80
CA VAL A 28 -16.19 -39.17 16.45
C VAL A 28 -15.31 -38.38 15.49
N ARG A 29 -14.59 -39.08 14.59
CA ARG A 29 -13.65 -38.46 13.65
C ARG A 29 -14.28 -37.38 12.77
N SER A 30 -15.56 -37.50 12.41
CA SER A 30 -16.26 -36.48 11.60
C SER A 30 -16.52 -35.16 12.33
N GLU A 31 -16.33 -35.12 13.66
CA GLU A 31 -16.49 -33.91 14.49
C GLU A 31 -15.15 -33.25 14.81
N GLU A 32 -14.03 -33.80 14.33
CA GLU A 32 -12.67 -33.38 14.70
C GLU A 32 -12.20 -32.12 13.95
N GLU A 33 -12.68 -31.90 12.72
CA GLU A 33 -12.21 -30.81 11.85
C GLU A 33 -12.23 -29.41 12.50
N PRO A 34 -13.29 -28.97 13.22
CA PRO A 34 -13.27 -27.68 13.91
C PRO A 34 -12.22 -27.59 15.02
N TYR A 35 -11.85 -28.71 15.64
CA TYR A 35 -10.83 -28.75 16.70
C TYR A 35 -9.42 -28.62 16.12
N ILE A 36 -9.15 -29.27 14.99
CA ILE A 36 -7.90 -29.09 14.22
C ILE A 36 -7.76 -27.64 13.77
N GLU A 37 -8.82 -27.04 13.23
CA GLU A 37 -8.81 -25.64 12.80
C GLU A 37 -8.56 -24.68 13.99
N LEU A 38 -9.13 -24.96 15.17
CA LEU A 38 -8.86 -24.19 16.39
C LEU A 38 -7.44 -24.40 16.93
N GLU A 39 -6.88 -25.59 16.78
CA GLU A 39 -5.49 -25.91 17.13
C GLU A 39 -4.51 -25.12 16.26
N LEU A 40 -4.74 -25.11 14.93
CA LEU A 40 -3.95 -24.31 13.98
C LEU A 40 -4.04 -22.81 14.27
N GLN A 41 -5.14 -22.35 14.86
CA GLN A 41 -5.31 -20.96 15.30
C GLN A 41 -4.66 -20.64 16.65
N ASN A 42 -4.09 -21.65 17.34
CA ASN A 42 -3.58 -21.55 18.71
C ASN A 42 -4.67 -21.15 19.72
N LEU A 43 -5.88 -21.67 19.53
CA LEU A 43 -7.00 -21.55 20.47
C LEU A 43 -7.23 -22.86 21.23
N LEU A 44 -6.89 -23.99 20.63
CA LEU A 44 -6.79 -25.29 21.30
C LEU A 44 -5.37 -25.84 21.17
N GLU A 45 -5.04 -26.79 22.03
CA GLU A 45 -3.83 -27.60 21.93
C GLU A 45 -4.16 -29.05 22.27
N GLN A 46 -3.43 -29.99 21.66
CA GLN A 46 -3.54 -31.40 22.00
C GLN A 46 -3.14 -31.64 23.45
N GLY A 47 -3.97 -32.43 24.14
CA GLY A 47 -3.79 -32.84 25.52
C GLY A 47 -2.81 -34.00 25.65
N LYS A 48 -3.10 -34.93 26.57
CA LYS A 48 -2.20 -36.07 26.83
C LYS A 48 -2.34 -37.19 25.82
N SER A 49 -3.36 -37.14 24.98
CA SER A 49 -3.58 -38.10 23.89
C SER A 49 -4.03 -37.38 22.62
N PRO A 50 -3.86 -37.98 21.43
CA PRO A 50 -4.21 -37.34 20.15
C PRO A 50 -5.68 -36.97 19.98
N ILE A 51 -6.58 -37.52 20.80
CA ILE A 51 -8.03 -37.27 20.76
C ILE A 51 -8.50 -36.27 21.82
N GLU A 52 -7.57 -35.78 22.65
CA GLU A 52 -7.83 -34.82 23.71
C GLU A 52 -7.42 -33.43 23.27
N TYR A 53 -8.32 -32.46 23.44
CA TYR A 53 -8.05 -31.05 23.22
C TYR A 53 -8.26 -30.26 24.51
N THR A 54 -7.41 -29.27 24.73
CA THR A 54 -7.50 -28.32 25.86
C THR A 54 -7.40 -26.89 25.36
N LEU A 55 -7.98 -25.94 26.11
CA LEU A 55 -7.93 -24.52 25.73
C LEU A 55 -6.52 -23.97 25.97
N THR A 56 -5.99 -23.26 24.98
CA THR A 56 -4.79 -22.43 25.17
C THR A 56 -5.14 -21.20 25.99
N TYR A 57 -4.14 -20.38 26.35
CA TYR A 57 -4.39 -19.07 26.96
C TYR A 57 -5.33 -18.20 26.08
N TRP A 58 -5.06 -18.11 24.78
CA TRP A 58 -5.87 -17.33 23.85
C TRP A 58 -7.25 -17.96 23.59
N GLY A 59 -7.32 -19.29 23.57
CA GLY A 59 -8.58 -20.04 23.53
C GLY A 59 -9.51 -19.67 24.67
N ARG A 60 -9.00 -19.67 25.91
CA ARG A 60 -9.75 -19.25 27.10
C ARG A 60 -10.30 -17.84 26.94
N ASN A 61 -9.45 -16.88 26.57
CA ASN A 61 -9.86 -15.48 26.41
C ASN A 61 -10.98 -15.33 25.36
N ILE A 62 -10.88 -15.99 24.20
CA ILE A 62 -11.93 -15.95 23.18
C ILE A 62 -13.23 -16.57 23.66
N VAL A 63 -13.21 -17.75 24.30
CA VAL A 63 -14.45 -18.41 24.71
C VAL A 63 -15.14 -17.68 25.87
N TYR A 64 -14.38 -17.08 26.79
CA TYR A 64 -14.95 -16.22 27.84
C TYR A 64 -15.58 -14.97 27.25
N LEU A 65 -14.93 -14.33 26.27
CA LEU A 65 -15.47 -13.18 25.56
C LEU A 65 -16.77 -13.53 24.82
N LEU A 66 -16.77 -14.66 24.10
CA LEU A 66 -17.96 -15.19 23.41
C LEU A 66 -19.12 -15.41 24.39
N GLU A 67 -18.87 -16.11 25.50
CA GLU A 67 -19.88 -16.39 26.53
C GLU A 67 -20.43 -15.09 27.16
N GLU A 68 -19.56 -14.14 27.46
CA GLU A 68 -19.98 -12.84 28.00
C GLU A 68 -20.90 -12.09 27.03
N MET A 69 -20.54 -12.05 25.74
CA MET A 69 -21.36 -11.40 24.71
C MET A 69 -22.72 -12.07 24.54
N ILE A 70 -22.78 -13.41 24.61
CA ILE A 70 -24.04 -14.18 24.61
C ILE A 70 -24.88 -13.82 25.84
N ASN A 71 -24.28 -13.83 27.03
CA ASN A 71 -24.98 -13.54 28.29
C ASN A 71 -25.54 -12.11 28.35
N LYS A 72 -24.85 -11.15 27.69
CA LYS A 72 -25.31 -9.76 27.54
C LYS A 72 -26.31 -9.56 26.39
N ASN A 73 -26.68 -10.62 25.68
CA ASN A 73 -27.55 -10.59 24.50
C ASN A 73 -27.03 -9.66 23.38
N LEU A 74 -25.70 -9.52 23.25
CA LEU A 74 -25.09 -8.77 22.14
C LEU A 74 -25.08 -9.59 20.86
N ILE A 75 -25.03 -10.92 21.00
CA ILE A 75 -25.11 -11.91 19.93
C ILE A 75 -25.94 -13.11 20.40
N ASN A 76 -26.57 -13.81 19.46
CA ASN A 76 -27.29 -15.05 19.76
C ASN A 76 -26.32 -16.18 20.10
N HIS A 77 -26.81 -17.20 20.78
CA HIS A 77 -26.03 -18.42 21.03
C HIS A 77 -25.63 -19.10 19.70
N PRO A 78 -24.39 -19.64 19.55
CA PRO A 78 -23.88 -20.18 18.29
C PRO A 78 -24.76 -21.26 17.63
N SER A 79 -25.51 -22.03 18.41
CA SER A 79 -26.46 -23.01 17.88
C SER A 79 -27.54 -22.41 16.96
N GLN A 80 -27.80 -21.10 17.07
CA GLN A 80 -28.77 -20.36 16.27
C GLN A 80 -28.14 -19.63 15.08
N TRP A 81 -26.81 -19.69 14.92
CA TRP A 81 -26.14 -19.05 13.79
C TRP A 81 -26.39 -19.82 12.49
N ASP A 82 -26.38 -19.09 11.37
CA ASP A 82 -26.28 -19.69 10.05
C ASP A 82 -24.91 -20.36 9.87
N GLU A 83 -24.84 -21.46 9.11
CA GLU A 83 -23.58 -22.19 8.91
C GLU A 83 -22.50 -21.36 8.19
N ARG A 84 -22.92 -20.36 7.40
CA ARG A 84 -22.02 -19.43 6.70
C ARG A 84 -21.70 -18.19 7.52
N PHE A 85 -22.33 -18.01 8.69
CA PHE A 85 -22.06 -16.87 9.55
C PHE A 85 -20.64 -16.94 10.09
N ARG A 86 -19.86 -15.90 9.80
CA ARG A 86 -18.47 -15.73 10.23
C ARG A 86 -18.46 -14.70 11.34
N TRP A 87 -18.46 -15.16 12.59
CA TRP A 87 -18.38 -14.27 13.75
C TRP A 87 -17.01 -13.56 13.77
N ILE A 88 -15.95 -14.33 13.53
CA ILE A 88 -14.60 -13.82 13.27
C ILE A 88 -14.11 -14.40 11.95
N GLY A 89 -13.48 -13.56 11.12
CA GLY A 89 -12.83 -13.91 9.87
C GLY A 89 -11.79 -12.84 9.52
N SER A 90 -10.92 -13.09 8.54
CA SER A 90 -9.92 -12.10 8.10
C SER A 90 -10.55 -10.76 7.69
N GLU A 91 -11.72 -10.79 7.05
CA GLU A 91 -12.50 -9.60 6.71
C GLU A 91 -12.97 -8.85 7.96
N VAL A 92 -13.35 -9.57 9.02
CA VAL A 92 -13.78 -8.96 10.28
C VAL A 92 -12.60 -8.32 11.01
N ILE A 93 -11.46 -9.00 11.05
CA ILE A 93 -10.22 -8.46 11.62
C ILE A 93 -9.78 -7.21 10.86
N ALA A 94 -9.85 -7.21 9.52
CA ALA A 94 -9.54 -6.04 8.71
C ALA A 94 -10.47 -4.85 8.96
N MET A 95 -11.79 -5.09 9.14
CA MET A 95 -12.75 -4.05 9.52
C MET A 95 -12.42 -3.44 10.90
N ILE A 96 -12.10 -4.28 11.89
CA ILE A 96 -11.72 -3.82 13.23
C ILE A 96 -10.41 -3.04 13.20
N GLU A 97 -9.38 -3.55 12.52
CA GLU A 97 -8.10 -2.86 12.37
C GLU A 97 -8.28 -1.47 11.75
N SER A 98 -9.06 -1.39 10.67
CA SER A 98 -9.31 -0.14 9.97
C SER A 98 -10.00 0.89 10.87
N ALA A 99 -10.93 0.44 11.72
CA ALA A 99 -11.56 1.29 12.71
C ALA A 99 -10.58 1.75 13.80
N ILE A 100 -9.72 0.87 14.34
CA ILE A 100 -8.68 1.22 15.32
C ILE A 100 -7.76 2.30 14.76
N LYS A 101 -7.24 2.10 13.54
CA LYS A 101 -6.38 3.08 12.84
C LYS A 101 -7.08 4.43 12.63
N ASN A 102 -8.41 4.42 12.55
CA ASN A 102 -9.25 5.61 12.36
C ASN A 102 -9.86 6.18 13.65
N GLY A 103 -9.27 5.90 14.82
CA GLY A 103 -9.77 6.43 16.10
C GLY A 103 -11.10 5.80 16.54
N ASP A 104 -11.21 4.49 16.39
CA ASP A 104 -12.36 3.62 16.68
C ASP A 104 -13.58 3.79 15.76
N LEU A 105 -13.52 4.63 14.73
CA LEU A 105 -14.65 4.90 13.84
C LEU A 105 -14.76 3.86 12.72
N THR A 106 -15.94 3.24 12.59
CA THR A 106 -16.17 2.16 11.61
C THR A 106 -16.45 2.68 10.19
N GLY A 107 -17.19 3.78 10.09
CA GLY A 107 -17.77 4.25 8.83
C GLY A 107 -19.00 3.45 8.41
N ASP A 108 -19.70 3.92 7.38
CA ASP A 108 -20.96 3.33 6.93
C ASP A 108 -20.79 1.95 6.29
N GLU A 109 -19.68 1.73 5.58
CA GLU A 109 -19.45 0.49 4.82
C GLU A 109 -19.30 -0.76 5.71
N THR A 110 -18.74 -0.60 6.92
CA THR A 110 -18.40 -1.73 7.80
C THR A 110 -19.25 -1.80 9.08
N PHE A 111 -19.98 -0.72 9.41
CA PHE A 111 -20.71 -0.63 10.67
C PHE A 111 -21.73 -1.74 10.87
N ASP A 112 -22.61 -1.98 9.89
CA ASP A 112 -23.69 -2.95 10.04
C ASP A 112 -23.13 -4.37 10.19
N ALA A 113 -22.09 -4.71 9.44
CA ALA A 113 -21.41 -6.00 9.54
C ALA A 113 -20.75 -6.21 10.93
N LEU A 114 -20.11 -5.17 11.48
CA LEU A 114 -19.53 -5.25 12.83
C LEU A 114 -20.61 -5.26 13.92
N LYS A 115 -21.70 -4.51 13.75
CA LYS A 115 -22.82 -4.44 14.69
C LYS A 115 -23.53 -5.78 14.80
N GLU A 116 -23.78 -6.46 13.68
CA GLU A 116 -24.35 -7.81 13.64
C GLU A 116 -23.55 -8.83 14.47
N ARG A 117 -22.22 -8.63 14.57
CA ARG A 117 -21.29 -9.49 15.32
C ARG A 117 -21.10 -9.04 16.78
N GLY A 118 -21.81 -7.98 17.20
CA GLY A 118 -21.71 -7.39 18.54
C GLY A 118 -20.44 -6.56 18.75
N PHE A 119 -19.77 -6.12 17.69
CA PHE A 119 -18.47 -5.41 17.74
C PHE A 119 -18.58 -3.89 17.55
N ALA A 120 -19.73 -3.37 17.14
CA ALA A 120 -19.93 -1.94 16.93
C ALA A 120 -21.23 -1.42 17.55
N THR A 121 -21.20 -0.15 17.96
CA THR A 121 -22.31 0.56 18.60
C THR A 121 -22.36 2.01 18.16
N GLU A 122 -23.53 2.64 18.27
CA GLU A 122 -23.66 4.09 18.11
C GLU A 122 -23.44 4.76 19.47
N VAL A 123 -22.53 5.74 19.51
CA VAL A 123 -22.18 6.49 20.72
C VAL A 123 -22.44 7.96 20.45
N HIS A 124 -23.20 8.61 21.34
CA HIS A 124 -23.44 10.05 21.25
C HIS A 124 -22.39 10.83 22.04
N GLU A 125 -21.62 11.68 21.36
CA GLU A 125 -20.69 12.63 21.98
C GLU A 125 -21.24 14.05 21.88
N GLU A 126 -21.30 14.78 23.00
CA GLU A 126 -21.93 16.12 23.08
C GLU A 126 -21.47 17.11 22.02
N LYS A 127 -20.23 17.01 21.54
CA LYS A 127 -19.64 17.91 20.54
C LYS A 127 -19.60 17.35 19.11
N LYS A 128 -19.76 16.03 18.95
CA LYS A 128 -19.60 15.33 17.65
C LYS A 128 -20.86 14.61 17.18
N GLY A 129 -21.93 14.61 17.99
CA GLY A 129 -23.17 13.91 17.69
C GLY A 129 -23.03 12.40 17.78
N TRP A 130 -23.87 11.68 17.04
CA TRP A 130 -23.85 10.22 16.97
C TRP A 130 -22.67 9.75 16.12
N GLN A 131 -21.85 8.88 16.69
CA GLN A 131 -20.71 8.27 16.04
C GLN A 131 -20.85 6.75 16.01
N LYS A 132 -20.50 6.14 14.88
CA LYS A 132 -20.44 4.69 14.70
C LYS A 132 -19.05 4.20 15.08
N LYS A 133 -18.95 3.52 16.24
CA LYS A 133 -17.67 3.11 16.82
C LYS A 133 -17.61 1.61 17.09
N ILE A 134 -16.41 1.05 17.03
CA ILE A 134 -16.14 -0.26 17.60
C ILE A 134 -16.20 -0.20 19.13
N ASN A 135 -16.53 -1.31 19.77
CA ASN A 135 -16.56 -1.46 21.22
C ASN A 135 -15.33 -2.22 21.74
N GLU A 136 -15.24 -2.39 23.06
CA GLU A 136 -14.12 -3.07 23.71
C GLU A 136 -14.03 -4.57 23.35
N TYR A 137 -15.13 -5.23 22.97
CA TYR A 137 -15.09 -6.61 22.49
C TYR A 137 -14.34 -6.73 21.16
N ALA A 138 -14.55 -5.78 20.25
CA ALA A 138 -13.82 -5.72 18.98
C ALA A 138 -12.31 -5.58 19.23
N LYS A 139 -11.93 -4.65 20.12
CA LYS A 139 -10.53 -4.41 20.50
C LYS A 139 -9.90 -5.64 21.14
N ALA A 140 -10.61 -6.31 22.04
CA ALA A 140 -10.15 -7.54 22.67
C ALA A 140 -9.98 -8.68 21.65
N VAL A 141 -10.90 -8.84 20.69
CA VAL A 141 -10.74 -9.82 19.60
C VAL A 141 -9.51 -9.49 18.75
N TYR A 142 -9.28 -8.22 18.41
CA TYR A 142 -8.10 -7.79 17.66
C TYR A 142 -6.80 -7.99 18.45
N GLU A 143 -6.81 -7.76 19.75
CA GLU A 143 -5.68 -8.03 20.64
C GLU A 143 -5.35 -9.53 20.67
N ILE A 144 -6.36 -10.38 20.83
CA ILE A 144 -6.17 -11.84 20.82
C ILE A 144 -5.65 -12.29 19.44
N TYR A 145 -6.21 -11.77 18.34
CA TYR A 145 -5.68 -12.01 17.01
C TYR A 145 -4.22 -11.57 16.87
N SER A 146 -3.87 -10.36 17.32
CA SER A 146 -2.52 -9.82 17.17
C SER A 146 -1.48 -10.63 17.95
N ASN A 147 -1.86 -11.21 19.08
CA ASN A 147 -0.95 -11.92 19.97
C ASN A 147 -0.95 -13.45 19.80
N ALA A 148 -2.06 -14.06 19.39
CA ALA A 148 -2.11 -15.49 19.10
C ALA A 148 -1.21 -15.81 17.89
N LYS A 149 -0.14 -16.58 18.11
CA LYS A 149 0.70 -17.08 17.02
C LYS A 149 0.07 -18.36 16.48
N PRO A 150 -0.48 -18.40 15.25
CA PRO A 150 -1.08 -19.61 14.70
C PRO A 150 0.02 -20.68 14.53
N ARG A 151 -0.35 -21.95 14.63
CA ARG A 151 0.54 -23.03 14.21
C ARG A 151 0.62 -23.08 12.70
N LEU A 152 1.73 -23.60 12.16
CA LEU A 152 1.87 -23.80 10.73
C LEU A 152 2.14 -25.28 10.47
N GLU A 153 1.22 -25.92 9.74
CA GLU A 153 1.33 -27.31 9.33
C GLU A 153 0.69 -27.49 7.95
N ILE A 154 1.49 -27.89 6.97
CA ILE A 154 1.05 -28.10 5.60
C ILE A 154 1.23 -29.58 5.29
N SER A 155 0.11 -30.27 5.07
CA SER A 155 0.12 -31.62 4.53
C SER A 155 0.41 -31.62 3.03
N LYS A 156 0.82 -32.76 2.50
CA LYS A 156 1.01 -32.97 1.06
C LYS A 156 -0.24 -32.64 0.23
N GLU A 157 -1.42 -32.99 0.73
CA GLU A 157 -2.69 -32.69 0.06
C GLU A 157 -2.97 -31.18 0.03
N LEU A 158 -2.75 -30.50 1.17
CA LEU A 158 -2.91 -29.04 1.25
C LEU A 158 -1.86 -28.30 0.40
N ALA A 159 -0.63 -28.82 0.32
CA ALA A 159 0.40 -28.30 -0.57
C ALA A 159 -0.03 -28.40 -2.05
N ASN A 160 -0.58 -29.53 -2.47
CA ASN A 160 -1.11 -29.68 -3.84
C ASN A 160 -2.25 -28.70 -4.13
N TYR A 161 -3.13 -28.48 -3.15
CA TYR A 161 -4.17 -27.45 -3.25
C TYR A 161 -3.58 -26.04 -3.40
N LEU A 162 -2.61 -25.68 -2.57
CA LEU A 162 -1.90 -24.39 -2.65
C LEU A 162 -1.21 -24.19 -4.00
N ILE A 163 -0.61 -25.23 -4.59
CA ILE A 163 0.02 -25.15 -5.92
C ILE A 163 -1.03 -24.83 -7.00
N SER A 164 -2.24 -25.37 -6.88
CA SER A 164 -3.34 -25.15 -7.84
C SER A 164 -4.04 -23.78 -7.69
N LEU A 165 -3.86 -23.13 -6.55
CA LEU A 165 -4.56 -21.91 -6.18
C LEU A 165 -3.85 -20.68 -6.80
N PRO A 166 -4.54 -19.81 -7.56
CA PRO A 166 -3.94 -18.55 -7.93
C PRO A 166 -3.74 -17.67 -6.68
N PRO A 167 -2.60 -16.97 -6.54
CA PRO A 167 -2.26 -16.27 -5.29
C PRO A 167 -3.19 -15.10 -4.95
N GLY A 168 -3.99 -14.63 -5.91
CA GLY A 168 -4.84 -13.47 -5.76
C GLY A 168 -4.11 -12.13 -6.02
N PRO A 169 -4.86 -11.02 -6.07
CA PRO A 169 -6.29 -10.94 -5.77
C PRO A 169 -7.18 -11.56 -6.85
N ALA A 170 -8.23 -12.26 -6.43
CA ALA A 170 -9.20 -12.91 -7.29
C ALA A 170 -10.58 -12.99 -6.62
N GLU A 171 -11.65 -13.03 -7.39
CA GLU A 171 -12.99 -13.24 -6.83
C GLU A 171 -13.08 -14.58 -6.08
N THR A 172 -13.70 -14.57 -4.89
CA THR A 172 -13.86 -15.75 -4.02
C THR A 172 -14.56 -16.91 -4.70
N LYS A 173 -15.45 -16.64 -5.66
CA LYS A 173 -16.13 -17.67 -6.47
C LYS A 173 -15.17 -18.52 -7.32
N ASN A 174 -13.94 -18.04 -7.55
CA ASN A 174 -12.91 -18.74 -8.30
C ASN A 174 -12.01 -19.61 -7.42
N LEU A 175 -12.25 -19.67 -6.10
CA LEU A 175 -11.56 -20.61 -5.23
C LEU A 175 -11.86 -22.06 -5.67
N PRO A 176 -10.83 -22.92 -5.85
CA PRO A 176 -11.07 -24.32 -6.14
C PRO A 176 -11.86 -24.96 -4.99
N GLN A 177 -12.93 -25.68 -5.32
CA GLN A 177 -13.76 -26.37 -4.34
C GLN A 177 -12.95 -27.52 -3.73
N HIS A 178 -12.66 -27.43 -2.43
CA HIS A 178 -11.93 -28.49 -1.75
C HIS A 178 -12.24 -28.53 -0.24
N GLY A 179 -13.42 -29.03 0.10
CA GLY A 179 -13.85 -29.26 1.48
C GLY A 179 -13.57 -28.06 2.39
N ARG A 180 -12.73 -28.27 3.40
CA ARG A 180 -12.38 -27.31 4.46
C ARG A 180 -11.04 -26.60 4.26
N PHE A 181 -10.35 -26.82 3.14
CA PHE A 181 -9.00 -26.25 2.93
C PHE A 181 -8.94 -24.72 3.04
N PRO A 182 -9.92 -23.94 2.52
CA PRO A 182 -9.94 -22.50 2.76
C PRO A 182 -9.98 -22.12 4.25
N LEU A 183 -10.62 -22.93 5.10
CA LEU A 183 -10.68 -22.72 6.56
C LEU A 183 -9.35 -23.05 7.22
N LEU A 184 -8.68 -24.13 6.80
CA LEU A 184 -7.32 -24.45 7.27
C LEU A 184 -6.35 -23.34 6.91
N LEU A 185 -6.37 -22.85 5.66
CA LEU A 185 -5.54 -21.74 5.22
C LEU A 185 -5.83 -20.48 6.04
N GLU A 186 -7.09 -20.14 6.31
CA GLU A 186 -7.45 -18.95 7.08
C GLU A 186 -7.13 -19.08 8.57
N SER A 187 -7.19 -20.31 9.11
CA SER A 187 -6.77 -20.67 10.46
C SER A 187 -5.29 -20.37 10.66
N MET A 188 -4.47 -20.76 9.69
CA MET A 188 -3.03 -20.48 9.63
C MET A 188 -2.67 -19.08 9.13
N ARG A 189 -3.66 -18.23 8.80
CA ARG A 189 -3.50 -16.87 8.23
C ARG A 189 -2.81 -16.83 6.87
N LEU A 190 -2.95 -17.88 6.07
CA LEU A 190 -2.38 -17.98 4.72
C LEU A 190 -3.27 -17.37 3.65
N ILE A 191 -4.58 -17.23 3.91
CA ILE A 191 -5.55 -16.62 3.00
C ILE A 191 -6.33 -15.52 3.73
N SER A 192 -6.77 -14.50 3.00
CA SER A 192 -7.53 -13.36 3.50
C SER A 192 -8.64 -12.95 2.54
N PHE A 193 -9.72 -12.39 3.09
CA PHE A 193 -10.92 -12.03 2.36
C PHE A 193 -11.25 -10.54 2.48
N SER A 194 -11.84 -9.98 1.42
CA SER A 194 -12.12 -8.55 1.33
C SER A 194 -13.26 -8.11 2.24
N VAL A 195 -13.19 -6.86 2.71
CA VAL A 195 -14.28 -6.29 3.50
C VAL A 195 -15.43 -5.82 2.59
N PRO A 196 -16.67 -5.78 3.10
CA PRO A 196 -17.15 -6.49 4.30
C PRO A 196 -17.65 -7.92 3.97
N LYS A 197 -17.75 -8.29 2.69
CA LYS A 197 -18.52 -9.46 2.21
C LYS A 197 -17.68 -10.66 1.77
N SER A 198 -16.35 -10.57 1.83
CA SER A 198 -15.45 -11.62 1.33
C SER A 198 -15.60 -11.88 -0.18
N ASP A 199 -15.82 -10.85 -0.99
CA ASP A 199 -16.01 -10.97 -2.44
C ASP A 199 -14.71 -11.31 -3.19
N VAL A 200 -13.56 -10.89 -2.64
CA VAL A 200 -12.21 -11.10 -3.17
C VAL A 200 -11.37 -11.82 -2.14
N TYR A 201 -10.60 -12.81 -2.57
CA TYR A 201 -9.60 -13.48 -1.75
C TYR A 201 -8.18 -13.17 -2.24
N THR A 202 -7.23 -13.30 -1.31
CA THR A 202 -5.79 -13.21 -1.57
C THR A 202 -5.08 -14.20 -0.66
N LEU A 203 -4.00 -14.82 -1.16
CA LEU A 203 -2.99 -15.37 -0.25
C LEU A 203 -2.28 -14.20 0.42
N SER A 204 -2.17 -14.26 1.75
CA SER A 204 -1.43 -13.28 2.54
C SER A 204 0.06 -13.32 2.19
N GLY A 205 0.85 -12.38 2.72
CA GLY A 205 2.31 -12.43 2.55
C GLY A 205 2.88 -13.79 2.97
N LEU A 206 2.39 -14.33 4.09
CA LEU A 206 2.76 -15.67 4.57
C LEU A 206 2.27 -16.77 3.64
N GLY A 207 1.02 -16.70 3.17
CA GLY A 207 0.46 -17.67 2.21
C GLY A 207 1.24 -17.73 0.90
N GLN A 208 1.66 -16.58 0.37
CA GLN A 208 2.49 -16.50 -0.84
C GLN A 208 3.87 -17.10 -0.62
N ALA A 209 4.49 -16.89 0.55
CA ALA A 209 5.78 -17.49 0.90
C ALA A 209 5.67 -19.02 1.03
N VAL A 210 4.63 -19.52 1.71
CA VAL A 210 4.34 -20.95 1.81
C VAL A 210 4.10 -21.54 0.43
N GLN A 211 3.33 -20.87 -0.42
CA GLN A 211 3.05 -21.32 -1.77
C GLN A 211 4.33 -21.44 -2.61
N LYS A 212 5.23 -20.46 -2.56
CA LYS A 212 6.53 -20.53 -3.26
C LYS A 212 7.41 -21.67 -2.74
N THR A 213 7.38 -21.93 -1.44
CA THR A 213 8.09 -23.05 -0.82
C THR A 213 7.57 -24.37 -1.39
N VAL A 214 6.25 -24.59 -1.40
CA VAL A 214 5.68 -25.85 -1.90
C VAL A 214 5.82 -26.03 -3.41
N GLN A 215 5.94 -24.94 -4.18
CA GLN A 215 6.20 -24.98 -5.62
C GLN A 215 7.64 -25.39 -5.99
N THR A 216 8.58 -25.29 -5.05
CA THR A 216 10.02 -25.52 -5.29
C THR A 216 10.59 -26.72 -4.56
N MET A 217 9.88 -27.24 -3.55
CA MET A 217 10.26 -28.41 -2.76
C MET A 217 9.91 -29.75 -3.43
N ALA A 218 10.36 -30.86 -2.85
CA ALA A 218 9.89 -32.20 -3.16
C ALA A 218 8.77 -32.64 -2.19
N PRO A 219 7.51 -32.87 -2.63
CA PRO A 219 6.41 -33.27 -1.74
C PRO A 219 6.41 -34.79 -1.48
N SER A 220 7.47 -35.29 -0.85
CA SER A 220 7.73 -36.72 -0.58
C SER A 220 7.04 -37.22 0.69
N LEU A 221 7.00 -36.39 1.75
CA LEU A 221 6.42 -36.71 3.05
C LEU A 221 4.92 -36.36 3.16
N GLU A 222 4.22 -36.90 4.16
CA GLU A 222 2.81 -36.57 4.45
C GLU A 222 2.64 -35.15 4.99
N THR A 223 3.54 -34.72 5.89
CA THR A 223 3.71 -33.33 6.29
C THR A 223 4.92 -32.78 5.57
N VAL A 224 4.76 -31.64 4.89
CA VAL A 224 5.80 -31.06 4.04
C VAL A 224 6.32 -29.73 4.56
N ILE A 225 5.54 -29.04 5.40
CA ILE A 225 6.00 -27.86 6.15
C ILE A 225 5.40 -27.95 7.56
N ASN A 226 6.24 -27.82 8.58
CA ASN A 226 5.81 -27.58 9.95
C ASN A 226 6.85 -26.73 10.71
N GLU A 227 6.56 -26.42 11.97
CA GLU A 227 7.43 -25.61 12.82
C GLU A 227 8.79 -26.27 13.08
N ASP A 228 8.82 -27.57 13.31
CA ASP A 228 10.06 -28.31 13.59
C ASP A 228 11.02 -28.28 12.40
N TYR A 229 10.51 -28.33 11.17
CA TYR A 229 11.32 -28.23 9.96
C TYR A 229 11.93 -26.83 9.83
N MET A 230 11.16 -25.78 10.12
CA MET A 230 11.67 -24.40 10.15
C MET A 230 12.77 -24.23 11.21
N TYR A 231 12.57 -24.71 12.44
CA TYR A 231 13.58 -24.62 13.48
C TYR A 231 14.83 -25.46 13.18
N SER A 232 14.66 -26.62 12.53
CA SER A 232 15.79 -27.45 12.09
C SER A 232 16.64 -26.72 11.03
N LEU A 233 16.00 -26.01 10.10
CA LEU A 233 16.69 -25.22 9.09
C LEU A 233 17.43 -24.00 9.69
N LEU A 234 16.87 -23.35 10.72
CA LEU A 234 17.56 -22.28 11.45
C LEU A 234 18.76 -22.80 12.22
N LYS A 235 18.60 -23.95 12.89
CA LYS A 235 19.70 -24.60 13.61
C LYS A 235 20.85 -24.92 12.66
N LEU A 236 20.55 -25.32 11.42
CA LEU A 236 21.55 -25.57 10.39
C LEU A 236 22.34 -24.29 10.05
N LEU A 237 21.66 -23.15 9.93
CA LEU A 237 22.31 -21.86 9.68
C LEU A 237 23.22 -21.42 10.84
N ASP A 238 22.82 -21.70 12.08
CA ASP A 238 23.55 -21.24 13.26
C ASP A 238 24.78 -22.09 13.58
N VAL A 239 24.68 -23.42 13.48
CA VAL A 239 25.71 -24.36 13.95
C VAL A 239 26.15 -25.41 12.92
N GLY A 240 25.63 -25.35 11.70
CA GLY A 240 25.95 -26.30 10.63
C GLY A 240 25.34 -27.70 10.84
N LEU A 241 25.64 -28.62 9.91
CA LEU A 241 25.10 -29.99 9.92
C LEU A 241 25.38 -30.75 11.22
N GLU A 242 26.52 -30.49 11.85
CA GLU A 242 26.94 -31.12 13.11
C GLU A 242 25.95 -30.85 14.26
N GLY A 243 25.17 -29.77 14.16
CA GLY A 243 24.15 -29.43 15.14
C GLY A 243 22.83 -30.18 14.96
N LEU A 244 22.58 -30.85 13.84
CA LEU A 244 21.31 -31.53 13.54
C LEU A 244 21.37 -33.02 13.87
N THR A 245 20.22 -33.61 14.19
CA THR A 245 20.10 -35.07 14.24
C THR A 245 20.07 -35.65 12.82
N GLN A 246 20.41 -36.94 12.69
CA GLN A 246 20.34 -37.63 11.41
C GLN A 246 18.92 -37.58 10.79
N GLU A 247 17.89 -37.71 11.62
CA GLU A 247 16.49 -37.60 11.20
C GLU A 247 16.16 -36.18 10.66
N GLN A 248 16.64 -35.12 11.32
CA GLN A 248 16.45 -33.76 10.83
C GLN A 248 17.11 -33.54 9.46
N ILE A 249 18.33 -34.05 9.28
CA ILE A 249 19.05 -33.97 8.00
C ILE A 249 18.29 -34.72 6.90
N GLU A 250 17.84 -35.94 7.20
CA GLU A 250 17.08 -36.78 6.26
C GLU A 250 15.79 -36.09 5.81
N VAL A 251 15.01 -35.53 6.74
CA VAL A 251 13.77 -34.81 6.43
C VAL A 251 14.03 -33.57 5.58
N LEU A 252 15.01 -32.74 5.96
CA LEU A 252 15.32 -31.51 5.20
C LEU A 252 15.83 -31.82 3.79
N ALA A 253 16.62 -32.88 3.62
CA ALA A 253 17.12 -33.32 2.33
C ALA A 253 16.02 -33.98 1.47
N GLU A 254 15.16 -34.81 2.07
CA GLU A 254 14.05 -35.49 1.39
C GLU A 254 13.00 -34.51 0.84
N LEU A 255 12.79 -33.38 1.53
CA LEU A 255 11.93 -32.29 1.06
C LEU A 255 12.65 -31.31 0.12
N ALA A 256 13.93 -31.54 -0.18
CA ALA A 256 14.78 -30.68 -1.00
C ALA A 256 14.94 -29.24 -0.45
N PHE A 257 14.95 -29.07 0.87
CA PHE A 257 15.33 -27.80 1.51
C PHE A 257 16.85 -27.61 1.54
N ILE A 258 17.61 -28.71 1.60
CA ILE A 258 19.07 -28.71 1.60
C ILE A 258 19.63 -29.80 0.68
N ASP A 259 20.89 -29.66 0.26
CA ASP A 259 21.64 -30.72 -0.42
C ASP A 259 22.39 -31.64 0.55
N ALA A 260 23.16 -32.59 0.02
CA ALA A 260 23.92 -33.58 0.81
C ALA A 260 25.06 -32.95 1.61
N GLU A 261 25.55 -31.79 1.18
CA GLU A 261 26.59 -31.00 1.84
C GLU A 261 26.01 -30.01 2.86
N GLY A 262 24.68 -29.91 2.97
CA GLY A 262 23.98 -29.01 3.88
C GLY A 262 23.83 -27.58 3.36
N ASN A 263 24.05 -27.33 2.06
CA ASN A 263 23.75 -26.04 1.46
C ASN A 263 22.25 -25.89 1.28
N ILE A 264 21.75 -24.66 1.49
CA ILE A 264 20.33 -24.34 1.36
C ILE A 264 19.95 -24.28 -0.13
N LEU A 265 18.87 -24.98 -0.47
CA LEU A 265 18.26 -24.98 -1.80
C LEU A 265 17.13 -23.94 -1.89
N PRO A 266 16.61 -23.59 -3.08
CA PRO A 266 15.58 -22.56 -3.23
C PRO A 266 14.34 -22.75 -2.34
N ALA A 267 13.91 -23.99 -2.15
CA ALA A 267 12.80 -24.30 -1.24
C ALA A 267 13.15 -23.98 0.22
N GLY A 268 14.39 -24.23 0.65
CA GLY A 268 14.87 -23.84 1.97
C GLY A 268 14.95 -22.32 2.12
N GLU A 269 15.40 -21.59 1.11
CA GLU A 269 15.38 -20.11 1.13
C GLU A 269 13.97 -19.56 1.28
N HIS A 270 12.99 -20.13 0.57
CA HIS A 270 11.58 -19.75 0.71
C HIS A 270 11.01 -20.15 2.07
N LEU A 271 11.42 -21.28 2.65
CA LEU A 271 11.01 -21.69 3.99
C LEU A 271 11.57 -20.75 5.08
N LEU A 272 12.76 -20.18 4.89
CA LEU A 272 13.28 -19.13 5.77
C LEU A 272 12.43 -17.85 5.72
N GLU A 273 11.94 -17.47 4.54
CA GLU A 273 11.01 -16.34 4.40
C GLU A 273 9.68 -16.63 5.10
N VAL A 274 9.18 -17.87 5.02
CA VAL A 274 8.02 -18.33 5.80
C VAL A 274 8.27 -18.13 7.29
N TYR A 275 9.43 -18.55 7.80
CA TYR A 275 9.78 -18.37 9.20
C TYR A 275 9.78 -16.90 9.63
N LYS A 276 10.40 -16.00 8.85
CA LYS A 276 10.42 -14.55 9.17
C LYS A 276 9.01 -13.97 9.26
N LEU A 277 8.16 -14.26 8.28
CA LEU A 277 6.78 -13.75 8.24
C LEU A 277 5.92 -14.34 9.37
N TRP A 278 6.09 -15.63 9.67
CA TRP A 278 5.31 -16.33 10.69
C TRP A 278 5.77 -16.03 12.12
N SER A 279 7.08 -16.01 12.36
CA SER A 279 7.69 -15.88 13.69
C SER A 279 7.95 -14.43 14.07
N GLU A 280 8.58 -13.67 13.18
CA GLU A 280 9.02 -12.29 13.43
C GLU A 280 7.95 -11.25 13.04
N LYS A 281 6.92 -11.68 12.29
CA LYS A 281 5.82 -10.84 11.79
C LYS A 281 6.30 -9.65 10.95
N GLU A 282 7.40 -9.84 10.22
CA GLU A 282 7.99 -8.81 9.35
C GLU A 282 7.26 -8.72 7.99
N TYR A 283 6.07 -8.11 7.99
CA TYR A 283 5.30 -7.89 6.76
C TYR A 283 5.67 -6.57 6.08
N ARG A 284 5.51 -6.52 4.75
CA ARG A 284 5.71 -5.27 4.00
C ARG A 284 4.52 -4.33 4.21
N PRO A 285 4.76 -3.02 4.44
CA PRO A 285 3.69 -2.04 4.49
C PRO A 285 3.05 -1.87 3.10
N VAL A 286 1.81 -1.43 3.06
CA VAL A 286 1.16 -1.10 1.79
C VAL A 286 1.84 0.13 1.20
N LYS A 287 2.49 -0.02 0.04
CA LYS A 287 2.97 1.09 -0.77
C LYS A 287 2.21 1.12 -2.09
N THR A 288 2.04 2.29 -2.68
CA THR A 288 1.31 2.45 -3.94
C THR A 288 2.11 3.30 -4.92
N PHE A 289 1.61 3.41 -6.15
CA PHE A 289 2.24 4.17 -7.21
C PHE A 289 1.15 4.80 -8.08
N ASP A 290 1.41 5.98 -8.63
CA ASP A 290 0.46 6.69 -9.48
C ASP A 290 1.20 7.42 -10.61
N ILE A 291 0.79 7.17 -11.85
CA ILE A 291 1.30 7.87 -13.03
C ILE A 291 0.14 8.23 -13.96
N GLU A 292 0.05 9.51 -14.33
CA GLU A 292 -1.01 10.01 -15.19
C GLU A 292 -0.57 10.00 -16.66
N THR A 293 -1.54 10.07 -17.57
CA THR A 293 -1.29 10.09 -19.02
C THR A 293 -0.32 11.18 -19.50
N LEU A 294 -0.32 12.39 -18.91
CA LEU A 294 0.64 13.44 -19.29
C LEU A 294 2.08 13.08 -18.87
N ASP A 295 2.25 12.49 -17.69
CA ASP A 295 3.55 12.04 -17.18
C ASP A 295 4.19 11.05 -18.19
N GLN A 296 3.37 10.16 -18.78
CA GLN A 296 3.82 9.19 -19.78
C GLN A 296 4.20 9.80 -21.13
N GLU A 297 3.44 10.80 -21.61
CA GLU A 297 3.82 11.52 -22.83
C GLU A 297 5.10 12.35 -22.64
N ILE A 298 5.37 12.84 -21.44
CA ILE A 298 6.64 13.49 -21.11
C ILE A 298 7.80 12.49 -21.13
N LEU A 299 7.65 11.29 -20.56
CA LEU A 299 8.67 10.23 -20.64
C LEU A 299 9.01 9.88 -22.10
N LYS A 300 7.97 9.74 -22.96
CA LYS A 300 8.15 9.53 -24.40
C LYS A 300 8.85 10.72 -25.07
N GLY A 301 8.52 11.95 -24.68
CA GLY A 301 9.13 13.16 -25.19
C GLY A 301 10.62 13.24 -24.88
N ILE A 302 11.01 12.93 -23.64
CA ILE A 302 12.42 12.90 -23.22
C ILE A 302 13.22 11.90 -24.09
N GLU A 303 12.72 10.69 -24.29
CA GLU A 303 13.38 9.70 -25.16
C GLU A 303 13.45 10.18 -26.62
N ALA A 304 12.34 10.67 -27.16
CA ALA A 304 12.24 11.09 -28.56
C ALA A 304 13.17 12.27 -28.89
N ILE A 305 13.28 13.26 -27.99
CA ILE A 305 14.17 14.41 -28.17
C ILE A 305 15.63 13.94 -28.22
N TRP A 306 16.04 13.03 -27.33
CA TRP A 306 17.39 12.46 -27.39
C TRP A 306 17.65 11.67 -28.67
N GLU A 307 16.71 10.81 -29.09
CA GLU A 307 16.86 9.96 -30.26
C GLU A 307 16.87 10.75 -31.57
N ASN A 308 15.97 11.74 -31.71
CA ASN A 308 15.85 12.56 -32.92
C ASN A 308 17.04 13.51 -33.11
N ASN A 309 17.71 13.90 -32.01
CA ASN A 309 18.79 14.88 -32.04
C ASN A 309 20.17 14.27 -31.76
N LYS A 310 20.34 12.96 -32.00
CA LYS A 310 21.67 12.30 -31.93
C LYS A 310 22.74 12.98 -32.79
N SER A 311 22.33 13.60 -33.90
CA SER A 311 23.20 14.35 -34.82
C SER A 311 23.38 15.83 -34.45
N ASN A 312 22.53 16.37 -33.57
CA ASN A 312 22.63 17.75 -33.07
C ASN A 312 22.62 17.76 -31.53
N PRO A 313 23.79 17.60 -30.89
CA PRO A 313 23.90 17.45 -29.44
C PRO A 313 23.49 18.70 -28.62
N ASP A 314 23.19 19.83 -29.27
CA ASP A 314 22.74 21.05 -28.58
C ASP A 314 21.23 21.04 -28.26
N ILE A 315 20.46 20.17 -28.93
CA ILE A 315 19.02 20.00 -28.67
C ILE A 315 18.86 18.85 -27.68
N ILE A 316 18.58 19.22 -26.44
CA ILE A 316 18.47 18.32 -25.28
C ILE A 316 17.10 18.46 -24.60
N PRO A 317 16.61 17.46 -23.85
CA PRO A 317 15.30 17.53 -23.20
C PRO A 317 15.27 18.52 -22.02
N THR A 318 15.16 19.81 -22.34
CA THR A 318 14.82 20.88 -21.39
C THR A 318 13.30 20.95 -21.21
N ALA A 319 12.83 21.72 -20.22
CA ALA A 319 11.39 21.95 -20.06
C ALA A 319 10.79 22.60 -21.33
N GLU A 320 11.50 23.56 -21.93
CA GLU A 320 11.06 24.23 -23.16
C GLU A 320 10.98 23.27 -24.35
N GLU A 321 12.00 22.42 -24.55
CA GLU A 321 12.00 21.45 -25.66
C GLU A 321 10.93 20.37 -25.50
N ILE A 322 10.63 19.94 -24.28
CA ILE A 322 9.52 19.02 -24.00
C ILE A 322 8.18 19.67 -24.36
N ILE A 323 7.99 20.95 -24.04
CA ILE A 323 6.79 21.70 -24.42
C ILE A 323 6.68 21.82 -25.95
N HIS A 324 7.78 22.13 -26.64
CA HIS A 324 7.82 22.17 -28.10
C HIS A 324 7.40 20.83 -28.71
N PHE A 325 7.97 19.72 -28.22
CA PHE A 325 7.58 18.37 -28.65
C PHE A 325 6.09 18.08 -28.46
N LEU A 326 5.49 18.52 -27.35
CA LEU A 326 4.06 18.34 -27.12
C LEU A 326 3.21 19.18 -28.08
N MET A 327 3.64 20.38 -28.45
CA MET A 327 2.91 21.27 -29.37
C MET A 327 2.96 20.82 -30.83
N GLU A 328 4.04 20.15 -31.25
CA GLU A 328 4.24 19.73 -32.64
C GLU A 328 3.29 18.62 -33.09
N LYS A 329 2.88 17.73 -32.17
CA LYS A 329 2.00 16.62 -32.55
C LYS A 329 0.53 17.05 -32.67
N PRO A 330 -0.22 16.46 -33.61
CA PRO A 330 -1.66 16.66 -33.71
C PRO A 330 -2.40 16.29 -32.42
N LEU A 331 -3.38 17.12 -32.02
CA LEU A 331 -4.20 16.91 -30.82
C LEU A 331 -4.96 15.57 -30.84
N LYS A 332 -5.31 15.09 -32.04
CA LYS A 332 -5.95 13.77 -32.25
C LYS A 332 -5.10 12.58 -31.77
N ASP A 333 -3.78 12.75 -31.71
CA ASP A 333 -2.84 11.72 -31.26
C ASP A 333 -2.74 11.70 -29.72
N TYR A 334 -3.24 12.76 -29.07
CA TYR A 334 -3.30 12.92 -27.61
C TYR A 334 -4.69 12.70 -27.02
N LYS A 335 -5.60 11.98 -27.69
CA LYS A 335 -6.97 11.76 -27.18
C LYS A 335 -7.04 11.24 -25.74
N HIS A 336 -6.02 10.50 -25.29
CA HIS A 336 -5.90 10.03 -23.91
C HIS A 336 -5.69 11.17 -22.89
N LEU A 337 -5.16 12.33 -23.29
CA LEU A 337 -4.99 13.52 -22.44
C LEU A 337 -6.29 14.32 -22.25
N LEU A 338 -7.38 14.00 -22.96
CA LEU A 338 -8.64 14.76 -22.86
C LEU A 338 -9.16 14.81 -21.43
N ALA A 339 -9.13 13.68 -20.72
CA ALA A 339 -9.58 13.61 -19.33
C ALA A 339 -8.66 14.46 -18.42
N PHE A 340 -7.34 14.33 -18.59
CA PHE A 340 -6.34 15.08 -17.83
C PHE A 340 -6.53 16.60 -17.96
N TYR A 341 -6.57 17.12 -19.19
CA TYR A 341 -6.78 18.55 -19.40
C TYR A 341 -8.18 19.01 -18.97
N GLY A 342 -9.18 18.15 -19.10
CA GLY A 342 -10.52 18.37 -18.56
C GLY A 342 -10.50 18.69 -17.07
N ARG A 343 -9.75 17.90 -16.30
CA ARG A 343 -9.56 18.14 -14.86
C ARG A 343 -8.83 19.43 -14.60
N LYS A 344 -7.71 19.69 -15.27
CA LYS A 344 -6.92 20.93 -15.08
C LYS A 344 -7.74 22.19 -15.37
N ILE A 345 -8.54 22.18 -16.43
CA ILE A 345 -9.44 23.29 -16.76
C ILE A 345 -10.54 23.43 -15.71
N ASN A 346 -11.12 22.33 -15.23
CA ASN A 346 -12.15 22.36 -14.18
C ASN A 346 -11.59 22.94 -12.86
N GLN A 347 -10.39 22.51 -12.45
CA GLN A 347 -9.69 23.07 -11.27
C GLN A 347 -9.43 24.58 -11.40
N ALA A 348 -9.10 25.06 -12.60
CA ALA A 348 -8.73 26.46 -12.82
C ALA A 348 -9.95 27.38 -13.06
N MET A 349 -11.04 26.86 -13.64
CA MET A 349 -12.12 27.67 -14.23
C MET A 349 -13.54 27.15 -13.97
N GLY A 350 -13.71 25.99 -13.33
CA GLY A 350 -15.01 25.38 -13.00
C GLY A 350 -15.67 24.54 -14.11
N TYR A 351 -16.76 23.85 -13.75
CA TYR A 351 -17.36 22.74 -14.51
C TYR A 351 -17.90 23.09 -15.90
N GLN A 352 -18.38 24.32 -16.10
CA GLN A 352 -19.03 24.76 -17.34
C GLN A 352 -18.12 24.63 -18.57
N LYS A 353 -16.80 24.49 -18.38
CA LYS A 353 -15.81 24.35 -19.46
C LYS A 353 -15.44 22.92 -19.83
N LYS A 354 -15.88 21.89 -19.09
CA LYS A 354 -15.57 20.48 -19.42
C LYS A 354 -16.31 20.00 -20.68
N GLU A 355 -17.56 20.40 -20.83
CA GLU A 355 -18.34 20.14 -22.05
C GLU A 355 -17.84 20.97 -23.25
N GLU A 356 -17.40 22.22 -22.99
CA GLU A 356 -16.73 23.05 -23.99
C GLU A 356 -15.43 22.39 -24.47
N LEU A 357 -14.64 21.82 -23.56
CA LEU A 357 -13.42 21.09 -23.90
C LEU A 357 -13.68 19.91 -24.83
N LYS A 358 -14.67 19.06 -24.52
CA LYS A 358 -15.01 17.92 -25.39
C LYS A 358 -15.33 18.36 -26.81
N LYS A 359 -16.12 19.43 -26.95
CA LYS A 359 -16.44 20.01 -28.25
C LYS A 359 -15.17 20.53 -28.94
N LYS A 360 -14.38 21.35 -28.24
CA LYS A 360 -13.17 21.98 -28.79
C LYS A 360 -12.06 20.99 -29.13
N TRP A 361 -11.95 19.88 -28.41
CA TRP A 361 -10.99 18.82 -28.72
C TRP A 361 -11.21 18.22 -30.11
N SER A 362 -12.46 18.17 -30.57
CA SER A 362 -12.81 17.69 -31.92
C SER A 362 -12.59 18.74 -33.02
N GLU A 363 -12.62 20.03 -32.66
CA GLU A 363 -12.50 21.15 -33.59
C GLU A 363 -11.05 21.60 -33.80
N LEU A 364 -10.23 21.55 -32.74
CA LEU A 364 -8.87 22.09 -32.72
C LEU A 364 -7.82 21.06 -33.14
N HIS A 365 -6.72 21.56 -33.72
CA HIS A 365 -5.69 20.71 -34.33
C HIS A 365 -4.47 20.45 -33.46
N THR A 366 -4.12 21.34 -32.53
CA THR A 366 -2.91 21.24 -31.70
C THR A 366 -3.17 21.62 -30.24
N ILE A 367 -2.29 21.19 -29.33
CA ILE A 367 -2.34 21.57 -27.90
C ILE A 367 -2.22 23.08 -27.74
N GLU A 368 -1.40 23.74 -28.55
CA GLU A 368 -1.27 25.20 -28.56
C GLU A 368 -2.63 25.88 -28.79
N HIS A 369 -3.36 25.49 -29.84
CA HIS A 369 -4.69 26.07 -30.12
C HIS A 369 -5.68 25.81 -28.98
N LEU A 370 -5.59 24.64 -28.33
CA LEU A 370 -6.42 24.29 -27.19
C LEU A 370 -6.17 25.24 -26.01
N PHE A 371 -4.91 25.44 -25.64
CA PHE A 371 -4.56 26.32 -24.52
C PHE A 371 -4.87 27.79 -24.83
N LYS A 372 -4.61 28.25 -26.06
CA LYS A 372 -5.03 29.60 -26.49
C LYS A 372 -6.53 29.80 -26.28
N HIS A 373 -7.37 28.88 -26.73
CA HIS A 373 -8.82 28.97 -26.57
C HIS A 373 -9.26 29.17 -25.11
N PHE A 374 -8.69 28.41 -24.16
CA PHE A 374 -9.11 28.48 -22.76
C PHE A 374 -8.46 29.62 -21.97
N TYR A 375 -7.26 30.06 -22.35
CA TYR A 375 -6.43 30.99 -21.56
C TYR A 375 -6.08 32.30 -22.31
N GLU A 376 -6.76 32.61 -23.43
CA GLU A 376 -6.48 33.77 -24.29
C GLU A 376 -6.64 35.13 -23.60
N LYS A 377 -7.60 35.26 -22.68
CA LYS A 377 -7.97 36.55 -22.04
C LYS A 377 -6.90 37.21 -21.14
N GLY A 378 -5.67 36.68 -21.12
CA GLY A 378 -4.53 37.29 -20.43
C GLY A 378 -3.18 37.10 -21.13
N ASN A 379 -3.14 36.50 -22.32
CA ASN A 379 -1.89 36.09 -22.99
C ASN A 379 -1.01 35.12 -22.17
N GLN A 380 -1.60 34.43 -21.18
CA GLN A 380 -0.90 33.53 -20.24
C GLN A 380 -0.96 32.05 -20.64
N TRP A 381 -1.45 31.73 -21.84
CA TRP A 381 -1.66 30.35 -22.26
C TRP A 381 -0.37 29.51 -22.24
N TYR A 382 0.75 30.11 -22.64
CA TYR A 382 2.06 29.44 -22.65
C TYR A 382 2.57 29.21 -21.23
N GLU A 383 2.44 30.20 -20.34
CA GLU A 383 2.76 30.06 -18.91
C GLU A 383 1.96 28.91 -18.28
N LYS A 384 0.67 28.78 -18.64
CA LYS A 384 -0.20 27.71 -18.12
C LYS A 384 0.19 26.32 -18.64
N LEU A 385 0.58 26.21 -19.90
CA LEU A 385 1.12 24.97 -20.44
C LEU A 385 2.44 24.62 -19.76
N TYR A 386 3.31 25.61 -19.57
CA TYR A 386 4.58 25.45 -18.87
C TYR A 386 4.39 24.97 -17.43
N ASP A 387 3.50 25.62 -16.66
CA ASP A 387 3.13 25.21 -15.30
C ASP A 387 2.66 23.75 -15.26
N THR A 388 1.83 23.35 -16.24
CA THR A 388 1.28 22.00 -16.33
C THR A 388 2.35 20.95 -16.60
N VAL A 389 3.26 21.22 -17.55
CA VAL A 389 4.38 20.32 -17.86
C VAL A 389 5.36 20.27 -16.69
N LYS A 390 5.63 21.41 -16.05
CA LYS A 390 6.51 21.50 -14.88
C LYS A 390 5.99 20.69 -13.69
N GLU A 391 4.68 20.71 -13.45
CA GLU A 391 4.04 19.88 -12.42
C GLU A 391 4.29 18.38 -12.65
N SER A 392 4.13 17.92 -13.89
CA SER A 392 4.39 16.53 -14.26
C SER A 392 5.87 16.17 -14.17
N LEU A 393 6.78 17.07 -14.57
CA LEU A 393 8.23 16.87 -14.40
C LEU A 393 8.60 16.70 -12.91
N TYR A 394 8.04 17.54 -12.02
CA TYR A 394 8.21 17.36 -10.58
C TYR A 394 7.62 16.05 -10.06
N THR A 395 6.49 15.60 -10.59
CA THR A 395 5.91 14.30 -10.20
C THR A 395 6.79 13.14 -10.65
N LEU A 396 7.32 13.18 -11.88
CA LEU A 396 8.22 12.17 -12.40
C LEU A 396 9.55 12.11 -11.62
N GLU A 397 10.13 13.26 -11.26
CA GLU A 397 11.35 13.32 -10.44
C GLU A 397 11.06 12.89 -8.99
N ALA A 398 9.90 13.24 -8.43
CA ALA A 398 9.47 12.79 -7.11
C ALA A 398 9.32 11.26 -7.02
N PHE A 399 8.96 10.61 -8.11
CA PHE A 399 8.92 9.15 -8.23
C PHE A 399 10.21 8.52 -8.77
N ASN A 400 11.28 9.32 -8.90
CA ASN A 400 12.59 8.88 -9.40
C ASN A 400 12.50 8.17 -10.77
N LEU A 401 11.58 8.63 -11.64
CA LEU A 401 11.48 8.18 -13.03
C LEU A 401 12.36 9.02 -13.96
N ILE A 402 12.61 10.27 -13.58
CA ILE A 402 13.55 11.18 -14.25
C ILE A 402 14.46 11.84 -13.23
N SER A 403 15.57 12.38 -13.71
CA SER A 403 16.51 13.21 -12.96
C SER A 403 16.74 14.51 -13.71
N LEU A 404 16.72 15.64 -12.98
CA LEU A 404 17.18 16.93 -13.49
C LEU A 404 18.68 17.08 -13.21
N GLU A 405 19.46 17.15 -14.28
CA GLU A 405 20.92 17.23 -14.26
C GLU A 405 21.39 18.47 -15.01
N VAL A 406 22.69 18.77 -14.93
CA VAL A 406 23.32 19.82 -15.74
C VAL A 406 24.07 19.13 -16.88
N ASP A 407 23.69 19.41 -18.12
CA ASP A 407 24.41 18.86 -19.27
C ASP A 407 25.80 19.50 -19.36
N GLU A 408 26.85 18.67 -19.38
CA GLU A 408 28.24 19.14 -19.36
C GLU A 408 28.64 19.94 -20.60
N ARG A 409 27.92 19.77 -21.73
CA ARG A 409 28.23 20.41 -23.01
C ARG A 409 27.62 21.80 -23.12
N THR A 410 26.35 21.91 -22.79
CA THR A 410 25.55 23.14 -22.93
C THR A 410 25.49 23.95 -21.64
N GLY A 411 25.80 23.34 -20.49
CA GLY A 411 25.65 23.95 -19.16
C GLY A 411 24.20 24.16 -18.74
N LYS A 412 23.24 23.63 -19.51
CA LYS A 412 21.80 23.82 -19.28
C LYS A 412 21.22 22.68 -18.44
N PRO A 413 20.12 22.94 -17.72
CA PRO A 413 19.36 21.89 -17.05
C PRO A 413 18.75 20.93 -18.08
N VAL A 414 18.92 19.62 -17.86
CA VAL A 414 18.46 18.55 -18.75
C VAL A 414 17.74 17.45 -17.96
N TYR A 415 16.65 16.93 -18.53
CA TYR A 415 15.96 15.78 -17.96
C TYR A 415 16.47 14.47 -18.58
N VAL A 416 16.79 13.52 -17.71
CA VAL A 416 17.31 12.19 -18.06
C VAL A 416 16.41 11.10 -17.47
N LEU A 417 16.12 10.05 -18.24
CA LEU A 417 15.38 8.89 -17.75
C LEU A 417 16.24 8.07 -16.79
N THR A 418 15.70 7.77 -15.60
CA THR A 418 16.31 6.78 -14.69
C THR A 418 16.04 5.37 -15.20
N ASP A 419 16.63 4.35 -14.56
CA ASP A 419 16.34 2.95 -14.89
C ASP A 419 14.88 2.59 -14.63
N TYR A 420 14.25 3.18 -13.61
CA TYR A 420 12.80 3.03 -13.39
C TYR A 420 12.00 3.72 -14.49
N GLY A 421 12.39 4.92 -14.91
CA GLY A 421 11.76 5.63 -16.04
C GLY A 421 11.79 4.83 -17.33
N LYS A 422 12.91 4.14 -17.62
CA LYS A 422 13.04 3.25 -18.78
C LYS A 422 12.10 2.05 -18.69
N LYS A 423 12.00 1.39 -17.54
CA LYS A 423 11.06 0.27 -17.33
C LYS A 423 9.60 0.68 -17.55
N VAL A 424 9.21 1.86 -17.04
CA VAL A 424 7.86 2.42 -17.28
C VAL A 424 7.66 2.70 -18.77
N LEU A 425 8.66 3.26 -19.45
CA LEU A 425 8.59 3.53 -20.89
C LEU A 425 8.45 2.26 -21.74
N GLU A 426 9.06 1.14 -21.33
CA GLU A 426 8.85 -0.16 -21.96
C GLU A 426 7.40 -0.65 -21.82
N ASP A 427 6.80 -0.52 -20.63
CA ASP A 427 5.37 -0.84 -20.43
C ASP A 427 4.46 0.06 -21.29
N ILE A 428 4.77 1.35 -21.39
CA ILE A 428 4.04 2.30 -22.25
C ILE A 428 4.13 1.89 -23.72
N LYS A 429 5.30 1.42 -24.19
CA LYS A 429 5.47 0.92 -25.57
C LYS A 429 4.68 -0.36 -25.82
N GLU A 430 4.57 -1.24 -24.82
CA GLU A 430 3.85 -2.52 -24.94
C GLU A 430 2.32 -2.36 -24.83
N LYS A 431 1.84 -1.53 -23.90
CA LYS A 431 0.42 -1.43 -23.51
C LYS A 431 -0.26 -0.13 -23.95
N GLY A 432 0.51 0.86 -24.40
CA GLY A 432 0.02 2.20 -24.70
C GLY A 432 -0.14 3.06 -23.44
N VAL A 433 -0.41 4.35 -23.69
CA VAL A 433 -0.59 5.36 -22.63
C VAL A 433 -1.93 5.18 -21.94
N ARG A 434 -1.91 5.09 -20.61
CA ARG A 434 -3.09 4.93 -19.74
C ARG A 434 -2.76 5.36 -18.32
N ASP A 435 -3.73 5.81 -17.55
CA ASP A 435 -3.48 6.10 -16.13
C ASP A 435 -3.15 4.81 -15.36
N ILE A 436 -2.26 4.92 -14.37
CA ILE A 436 -2.01 3.89 -13.35
C ILE A 436 -2.26 4.56 -12.02
N THR A 437 -3.23 4.04 -11.26
CA THR A 437 -3.71 4.71 -10.05
C THR A 437 -3.15 4.06 -8.78
N SER A 438 -3.06 4.86 -7.71
CA SER A 438 -2.69 4.36 -6.38
C SER A 438 -3.60 3.21 -5.94
N THR A 439 -4.91 3.32 -6.20
CA THR A 439 -5.92 2.31 -5.86
C THR A 439 -5.67 0.97 -6.54
N ALA A 440 -5.37 0.98 -7.84
CA ALA A 440 -5.13 -0.25 -8.59
C ALA A 440 -3.82 -0.94 -8.15
N VAL A 441 -2.78 -0.17 -7.85
CA VAL A 441 -1.51 -0.72 -7.32
C VAL A 441 -1.70 -1.22 -5.89
N LYS A 442 -2.46 -0.48 -5.07
CA LYS A 442 -2.85 -0.88 -3.70
C LYS A 442 -3.54 -2.23 -3.68
N ALA A 443 -4.36 -2.52 -4.69
CA ALA A 443 -5.06 -3.79 -4.79
C ALA A 443 -4.10 -5.01 -4.82
N ILE A 444 -2.88 -4.79 -5.32
CA ILE A 444 -1.84 -5.81 -5.42
C ILE A 444 -0.93 -5.78 -4.20
N THR A 445 -0.51 -4.59 -3.75
CA THR A 445 0.46 -4.46 -2.65
C THR A 445 -0.13 -4.80 -1.29
N ILE A 446 -1.45 -4.65 -1.09
CA ILE A 446 -2.12 -5.05 0.15
C ILE A 446 -1.97 -6.55 0.46
N THR A 447 -1.77 -7.38 -0.59
CA THR A 447 -1.58 -8.83 -0.45
C THR A 447 -0.29 -9.22 0.28
N LYS A 448 0.66 -8.28 0.44
CA LYS A 448 1.93 -8.49 1.14
C LYS A 448 1.84 -8.28 2.65
N THR A 449 0.68 -7.84 3.12
CA THR A 449 0.38 -7.67 4.54
C THR A 449 -0.05 -9.00 5.18
N GLN A 450 -0.22 -9.00 6.50
CA GLN A 450 -0.58 -10.20 7.26
C GLN A 450 -1.98 -10.73 6.90
N PHE A 451 -2.96 -9.84 6.68
CA PHE A 451 -4.35 -10.24 6.46
C PHE A 451 -5.12 -9.31 5.52
N GLY A 452 -4.41 -8.49 4.74
CA GLY A 452 -5.03 -7.54 3.83
C GLY A 452 -5.52 -8.20 2.54
N SER A 453 -6.78 -7.96 2.20
CA SER A 453 -7.37 -8.29 0.91
C SER A 453 -8.01 -7.02 0.34
N PRO A 454 -7.89 -6.74 -0.98
CA PRO A 454 -8.42 -5.52 -1.54
C PRO A 454 -9.94 -5.53 -1.57
N ASN A 455 -10.53 -4.35 -1.39
CA ASN A 455 -11.95 -4.17 -1.64
C ASN A 455 -12.30 -4.52 -3.08
N TYR A 456 -13.55 -4.93 -3.31
CA TYR A 456 -14.00 -5.33 -4.64
C TYR A 456 -13.75 -4.24 -5.69
N HIS A 457 -14.03 -2.97 -5.36
CA HIS A 457 -13.79 -1.85 -6.26
C HIS A 457 -12.30 -1.59 -6.56
N TRP A 458 -11.40 -1.82 -5.60
CA TRP A 458 -9.95 -1.75 -5.85
C TRP A 458 -9.50 -2.85 -6.81
N TYR A 459 -10.03 -4.06 -6.62
CA TYR A 459 -9.79 -5.20 -7.50
C TYR A 459 -10.33 -4.95 -8.92
N GLU A 460 -11.55 -4.43 -9.07
CA GLU A 460 -12.12 -4.07 -10.36
C GLU A 460 -11.28 -3.01 -11.09
N GLU A 461 -10.80 -2.00 -10.38
CA GLU A 461 -9.92 -0.97 -10.95
C GLU A 461 -8.60 -1.59 -11.44
N ALA A 462 -8.00 -2.49 -10.67
CA ALA A 462 -6.79 -3.20 -11.06
C ALA A 462 -7.00 -4.13 -12.27
N LEU A 463 -8.17 -4.75 -12.42
CA LEU A 463 -8.55 -5.51 -13.63
C LEU A 463 -8.67 -4.58 -14.84
N ASN A 464 -9.38 -3.46 -14.69
CA ASN A 464 -9.62 -2.49 -15.78
C ASN A 464 -8.31 -1.87 -16.31
N LEU A 465 -7.33 -1.69 -15.43
CA LEU A 465 -6.00 -1.18 -15.79
C LEU A 465 -4.99 -2.28 -16.19
N HIS A 466 -5.44 -3.54 -16.28
CA HIS A 466 -4.65 -4.72 -16.63
C HIS A 466 -3.47 -4.99 -15.68
N LEU A 467 -3.57 -4.54 -14.43
CA LEU A 467 -2.58 -4.85 -13.40
C LEU A 467 -2.81 -6.24 -12.81
N VAL A 468 -4.04 -6.73 -12.82
CA VAL A 468 -4.43 -8.07 -12.39
C VAL A 468 -5.03 -8.84 -13.57
N GLY A 469 -4.73 -10.13 -13.67
CA GLY A 469 -5.29 -11.03 -14.68
C GLY A 469 -5.10 -12.49 -14.28
N GLY A 470 -6.09 -13.35 -14.57
CA GLY A 470 -6.01 -14.78 -14.26
C GLY A 470 -5.89 -15.10 -12.75
N GLY A 471 -6.27 -14.15 -11.88
CA GLY A 471 -6.16 -14.29 -10.42
C GLY A 471 -4.78 -14.00 -9.83
N TYR A 472 -3.92 -13.26 -10.54
CA TYR A 472 -2.61 -12.84 -10.07
C TYR A 472 -2.20 -11.49 -10.70
N PRO A 473 -1.25 -10.73 -10.14
CA PRO A 473 -0.67 -9.58 -10.82
C PRO A 473 -0.07 -9.97 -12.17
N THR A 474 -0.38 -9.20 -13.21
CA THR A 474 0.22 -9.35 -14.54
C THR A 474 1.69 -8.92 -14.52
N LYS A 475 2.43 -9.11 -15.62
CA LYS A 475 3.78 -8.53 -15.79
C LYS A 475 3.81 -7.03 -15.47
N THR A 476 2.80 -6.30 -15.94
CA THR A 476 2.59 -4.88 -15.64
C THR A 476 2.29 -4.67 -14.15
N GLY A 477 1.39 -5.46 -13.56
CA GLY A 477 1.09 -5.37 -12.13
C GLY A 477 2.33 -5.56 -11.24
N LEU A 478 3.17 -6.55 -11.57
CA LEU A 478 4.43 -6.81 -10.89
C LEU A 478 5.45 -5.67 -11.06
N LEU A 479 5.48 -5.03 -12.23
CA LEU A 479 6.32 -3.83 -12.45
C LEU A 479 5.91 -2.70 -11.50
N TYR A 480 4.62 -2.36 -11.42
CA TYR A 480 4.18 -1.26 -10.56
C TYR A 480 4.21 -1.61 -9.06
N GLU A 481 4.07 -2.89 -8.70
CA GLU A 481 4.42 -3.38 -7.36
C GLU A 481 5.91 -3.14 -7.05
N GLU A 482 6.81 -3.52 -7.96
CA GLU A 482 8.26 -3.31 -7.81
C GLU A 482 8.58 -1.82 -7.62
N LEU A 483 8.01 -0.96 -8.46
CA LEU A 483 8.17 0.49 -8.37
C LEU A 483 7.66 1.03 -7.02
N ALA A 484 6.50 0.56 -6.57
CA ALA A 484 5.95 1.00 -5.29
C ALA A 484 6.90 0.72 -4.11
N TYR A 485 7.66 -0.38 -4.12
CA TYR A 485 8.57 -0.71 -3.04
C TYR A 485 9.99 -0.12 -3.19
N ASN A 486 10.51 0.00 -4.42
CA ASN A 486 11.94 0.20 -4.62
C ASN A 486 12.33 1.63 -5.04
N ILE A 487 11.39 2.46 -5.50
CA ILE A 487 11.72 3.85 -5.85
C ILE A 487 12.08 4.66 -4.61
N LYS A 488 13.06 5.56 -4.77
CA LYS A 488 13.32 6.61 -3.79
C LYS A 488 12.35 7.76 -4.01
N ARG A 489 11.42 7.97 -3.08
CA ARG A 489 10.41 9.03 -3.16
C ARG A 489 10.95 10.34 -2.60
N LEU A 490 10.64 11.43 -3.29
CA LEU A 490 10.72 12.79 -2.76
C LEU A 490 9.30 13.34 -2.61
N PRO A 491 8.99 14.09 -1.54
CA PRO A 491 7.68 14.71 -1.40
C PRO A 491 7.48 15.78 -2.48
N HIS A 492 6.29 15.79 -3.05
CA HIS A 492 5.79 16.82 -3.95
C HIS A 492 4.37 17.13 -3.51
N LEU A 493 3.99 18.41 -3.54
CA LEU A 493 2.64 18.88 -3.37
C LEU A 493 2.37 19.96 -4.40
N THR A 494 1.23 19.85 -5.05
CA THR A 494 0.59 20.90 -5.83
C THR A 494 -0.26 21.76 -4.91
N ARG A 495 -0.68 22.92 -5.42
CA ARG A 495 -1.66 23.78 -4.77
C ARG A 495 -2.92 23.03 -4.34
N PHE A 496 -3.49 22.21 -5.21
CA PHE A 496 -4.75 21.53 -4.95
C PHE A 496 -4.59 20.42 -3.89
N GLU A 497 -3.49 19.67 -3.95
CA GLU A 497 -3.18 18.66 -2.94
C GLU A 497 -2.90 19.28 -1.56
N LEU A 498 -2.32 20.48 -1.50
CA LEU A 498 -2.19 21.24 -0.25
C LEU A 498 -3.57 21.56 0.35
N MET A 499 -4.52 22.02 -0.47
CA MET A 499 -5.90 22.30 -0.01
C MET A 499 -6.58 21.05 0.55
N ILE A 500 -6.38 19.89 -0.08
CA ILE A 500 -6.86 18.60 0.44
C ILE A 500 -6.19 18.30 1.78
N LEU A 501 -4.86 18.38 1.84
CA LEU A 501 -4.08 18.05 3.04
C LEU A 501 -4.41 18.94 4.25
N HIS A 502 -4.72 20.22 4.03
CA HIS A 502 -5.15 21.15 5.08
C HIS A 502 -6.52 20.76 5.67
N LYS A 503 -7.43 20.20 4.85
CA LYS A 503 -8.76 19.76 5.26
C LYS A 503 -8.77 18.39 5.96
N LEU A 504 -7.77 17.55 5.71
CA LEU A 504 -7.67 16.22 6.33
C LEU A 504 -7.24 16.32 7.80
N PRO A 505 -7.95 15.77 8.78
CA PRO A 505 -7.38 15.51 10.11
C PRO A 505 -6.29 14.42 10.04
N GLU A 506 -5.61 14.14 11.16
CA GLU A 506 -4.67 13.00 11.21
C GLU A 506 -5.36 11.65 11.04
N TYR A 507 -6.58 11.54 11.56
CA TYR A 507 -7.50 10.40 11.42
C TYR A 507 -8.93 10.88 11.70
N GLY A 508 -9.90 10.03 11.47
CA GLY A 508 -11.30 10.22 11.82
C GLY A 508 -12.14 10.89 10.74
N ILE A 509 -11.72 10.76 9.47
CA ILE A 509 -12.48 11.22 8.31
C ILE A 509 -12.61 10.08 7.29
N PHE A 510 -13.73 10.04 6.57
CA PHE A 510 -14.00 9.09 5.49
C PHE A 510 -14.00 9.77 4.11
N LEU A 511 -13.82 8.98 3.04
CA LEU A 511 -13.80 9.47 1.65
C LEU A 511 -15.03 10.33 1.29
N ASN A 512 -16.22 9.91 1.69
CA ASN A 512 -17.45 10.67 1.43
C ASN A 512 -17.47 12.03 2.14
N GLU A 513 -16.96 12.09 3.37
CA GLU A 513 -16.89 13.33 4.15
C GLU A 513 -15.91 14.31 3.53
N ILE A 514 -14.74 13.87 3.05
CA ILE A 514 -13.81 14.77 2.36
C ILE A 514 -14.40 15.27 1.04
N TYR A 515 -15.12 14.44 0.28
CA TYR A 515 -15.80 14.90 -0.94
C TYR A 515 -16.81 16.00 -0.65
N ASN A 516 -17.55 15.90 0.45
CA ASN A 516 -18.53 16.92 0.87
C ASN A 516 -17.89 18.24 1.33
N GLN A 517 -16.57 18.31 1.52
CA GLN A 517 -15.87 19.55 1.86
C GLN A 517 -15.43 20.37 0.63
N PHE A 518 -15.71 19.86 -0.58
CA PHE A 518 -15.43 20.50 -1.86
C PHE A 518 -16.73 20.63 -2.66
N ASP A 519 -16.68 21.43 -3.73
CA ASP A 519 -17.77 21.52 -4.70
C ASP A 519 -18.01 20.13 -5.33
N GLU A 520 -19.27 19.74 -5.52
CA GLU A 520 -19.66 18.44 -6.09
C GLU A 520 -19.00 18.20 -7.47
N THR A 521 -18.77 19.28 -8.22
CA THR A 521 -18.11 19.23 -9.53
C THR A 521 -16.61 18.93 -9.48
N LEU A 522 -16.01 18.96 -8.29
CA LEU A 522 -14.59 18.69 -8.03
C LEU A 522 -14.32 17.29 -7.46
N LYS A 523 -15.34 16.45 -7.32
CA LYS A 523 -15.19 15.11 -6.70
C LYS A 523 -14.13 14.25 -7.41
N GLU A 524 -14.09 14.31 -8.74
CA GLU A 524 -13.08 13.60 -9.53
C GLU A 524 -11.68 14.13 -9.20
N GLU A 525 -11.50 15.44 -9.20
CA GLU A 525 -10.24 16.11 -8.89
C GLU A 525 -9.74 15.76 -7.48
N VAL A 526 -10.64 15.74 -6.48
CA VAL A 526 -10.31 15.32 -5.11
C VAL A 526 -9.82 13.87 -5.08
N GLN A 527 -10.47 12.96 -5.81
CA GLN A 527 -10.01 11.56 -5.93
C GLN A 527 -8.60 11.48 -6.51
N TYR A 528 -8.28 12.21 -7.58
CA TYR A 528 -6.91 12.24 -8.14
C TYR A 528 -5.89 12.82 -7.15
N GLY A 529 -6.23 13.90 -6.45
CA GLY A 529 -5.37 14.47 -5.43
C GLY A 529 -5.10 13.51 -4.28
N LEU A 530 -6.12 12.77 -3.83
CA LEU A 530 -5.97 11.72 -2.82
C LEU A 530 -5.09 10.57 -3.33
N ASN A 531 -5.25 10.14 -4.60
CA ASN A 531 -4.41 9.10 -5.19
C ASN A 531 -2.93 9.51 -5.23
N LYS A 532 -2.64 10.76 -5.64
CA LYS A 532 -1.27 11.30 -5.63
C LYS A 532 -0.69 11.40 -4.22
N LEU A 533 -1.47 11.87 -3.24
CA LEU A 533 -1.05 11.92 -1.84
C LEU A 533 -0.75 10.53 -1.27
N GLU A 534 -1.57 9.54 -1.59
CA GLU A 534 -1.38 8.13 -1.21
C GLU A 534 -0.13 7.53 -1.88
N ALA A 535 0.04 7.71 -3.20
CA ALA A 535 1.21 7.22 -3.94
C ALA A 535 2.54 7.82 -3.47
N ARG A 536 2.50 9.06 -2.98
CA ARG A 536 3.63 9.74 -2.35
C ARG A 536 3.84 9.34 -0.88
N GLY A 537 3.00 8.46 -0.34
CA GLY A 537 3.12 7.90 1.01
C GLY A 537 2.72 8.87 2.13
N LEU A 538 1.88 9.88 1.84
CA LEU A 538 1.47 10.89 2.82
C LEU A 538 0.18 10.52 3.56
N LEU A 539 -0.63 9.63 2.99
CA LEU A 539 -1.85 9.14 3.61
C LEU A 539 -2.10 7.70 3.18
N ASP A 540 -2.94 7.01 3.94
CA ASP A 540 -3.50 5.70 3.60
C ASP A 540 -5.03 5.83 3.49
N ILE A 541 -5.60 5.26 2.42
CA ILE A 541 -7.04 5.03 2.32
C ILE A 541 -7.31 3.57 2.68
N LEU A 542 -7.91 3.36 3.84
CA LEU A 542 -8.15 2.05 4.44
C LEU A 542 -9.33 1.31 3.79
N PRO A 543 -9.45 -0.02 4.00
CA PRO A 543 -10.56 -0.81 3.46
C PRO A 543 -11.98 -0.36 3.88
N ASN A 544 -12.13 0.39 4.96
CA ASN A 544 -13.42 0.99 5.34
C ASN A 544 -13.63 2.42 4.79
N ASN A 545 -12.82 2.82 3.81
CA ASN A 545 -12.76 4.17 3.22
C ASN A 545 -12.35 5.29 4.20
N ALA A 546 -11.77 4.95 5.35
CA ALA A 546 -11.15 5.93 6.22
C ALA A 546 -9.85 6.47 5.60
N ILE A 547 -9.56 7.75 5.85
CA ILE A 547 -8.32 8.40 5.44
C ILE A 547 -7.49 8.66 6.70
N VAL A 548 -6.27 8.15 6.73
CA VAL A 548 -5.33 8.32 7.85
C VAL A 548 -4.02 8.88 7.32
N LEU A 549 -3.46 9.90 7.99
CA LEU A 549 -2.14 10.40 7.65
C LEU A 549 -1.06 9.44 8.15
N THR A 550 -0.11 9.12 7.27
CA THR A 550 1.10 8.40 7.67
C THR A 550 1.97 9.28 8.56
N GLU A 551 2.97 8.72 9.24
CA GLU A 551 3.93 9.53 10.02
C GLU A 551 4.66 10.56 9.13
N ALA A 552 5.02 10.19 7.90
CA ALA A 552 5.56 11.13 6.91
C ALA A 552 4.52 12.21 6.55
N GLY A 553 3.26 11.83 6.35
CA GLY A 553 2.14 12.73 6.10
C GLY A 553 1.93 13.77 7.21
N LYS A 554 2.00 13.35 8.47
CA LYS A 554 1.88 14.25 9.64
C LYS A 554 3.00 15.28 9.65
N LEU A 555 4.24 14.86 9.39
CA LEU A 555 5.40 15.76 9.29
C LEU A 555 5.25 16.75 8.14
N ILE A 556 4.87 16.28 6.95
CA ILE A 556 4.64 17.15 5.78
C ILE A 556 3.51 18.14 6.06
N LYS A 557 2.38 17.68 6.60
CA LYS A 557 1.25 18.55 6.95
C LYS A 557 1.67 19.65 7.93
N ARG A 558 2.46 19.31 8.95
CA ARG A 558 3.01 20.28 9.90
C ARG A 558 3.96 21.27 9.22
N ALA A 559 4.85 20.80 8.35
CA ALA A 559 5.80 21.65 7.62
C ALA A 559 5.10 22.67 6.72
N VAL A 560 3.97 22.31 6.10
CA VAL A 560 3.22 23.18 5.18
C VAL A 560 2.06 23.95 5.84
N ALA A 561 1.89 23.85 7.16
CA ALA A 561 0.77 24.49 7.86
C ALA A 561 0.75 26.03 7.71
N GLY A 562 1.93 26.65 7.58
CA GLY A 562 2.09 28.09 7.37
C GLY A 562 2.15 28.52 5.90
N VAL A 563 2.12 27.59 4.95
CA VAL A 563 2.26 27.90 3.52
C VAL A 563 0.89 28.31 2.95
N PRO A 564 0.76 29.49 2.33
CA PRO A 564 -0.51 29.92 1.75
C PRO A 564 -0.95 29.00 0.61
N GLU A 565 -2.26 28.76 0.48
CA GLU A 565 -2.87 28.02 -0.64
C GLU A 565 -2.66 28.70 -2.01
N GLY A 566 -2.04 29.88 -2.08
CA GLY A 566 -1.63 30.51 -3.33
C GLY A 566 -0.35 29.95 -3.95
N PHE A 567 0.44 29.16 -3.20
CA PHE A 567 1.68 28.57 -3.68
C PHE A 567 1.41 27.43 -4.68
N ALA A 568 2.00 27.51 -5.88
CA ALA A 568 1.77 26.52 -6.95
C ALA A 568 2.31 25.13 -6.58
N HIS A 569 3.56 25.08 -6.10
CA HIS A 569 4.22 23.87 -5.63
C HIS A 569 4.81 24.11 -4.23
N PRO A 570 4.00 24.00 -3.16
CA PRO A 570 4.45 24.21 -1.79
C PRO A 570 5.68 23.40 -1.40
N ILE A 571 5.78 22.16 -1.90
CA ILE A 571 6.97 21.30 -1.79
C ILE A 571 7.18 20.69 -3.17
N ASN A 572 8.43 20.64 -3.64
CA ASN A 572 8.81 20.01 -4.90
C ASN A 572 10.15 19.26 -4.71
N PRO A 573 10.50 18.30 -5.59
CA PRO A 573 11.72 17.49 -5.44
C PRO A 573 13.01 18.33 -5.45
N ILE A 574 13.02 19.47 -6.15
CA ILE A 574 14.19 20.36 -6.22
C ILE A 574 14.46 21.05 -4.87
N ILE A 575 13.42 21.58 -4.23
CA ILE A 575 13.49 22.12 -2.86
C ILE A 575 14.03 21.05 -1.90
N VAL A 576 13.57 19.80 -2.03
CA VAL A 576 14.03 18.70 -1.18
C VAL A 576 15.52 18.40 -1.40
N ARG A 577 15.98 18.32 -2.65
CA ARG A 577 17.42 18.16 -2.98
C ARG A 577 18.26 19.29 -2.37
N ILE A 578 17.78 20.52 -2.43
CA ILE A 578 18.44 21.69 -1.81
C ILE A 578 18.52 21.52 -0.28
N LEU A 579 17.42 21.13 0.37
CA LEU A 579 17.41 20.88 1.82
C LEU A 579 18.38 19.76 2.20
N MET A 580 18.44 18.68 1.43
CA MET A 580 19.37 17.56 1.65
C MET A 580 20.82 18.02 1.49
N ALA A 581 21.13 18.78 0.43
CA ALA A 581 22.47 19.32 0.20
C ALA A 581 22.91 20.26 1.33
N ILE A 582 22.03 21.16 1.79
CA ILE A 582 22.29 22.04 2.94
C ILE A 582 22.48 21.23 4.23
N LYS A 583 21.70 20.16 4.46
CA LYS A 583 21.87 19.25 5.61
C LYS A 583 23.24 18.57 5.59
N GLN A 584 23.70 18.16 4.41
CA GLN A 584 24.98 17.46 4.24
C GLN A 584 26.21 18.36 4.45
N VAL A 585 26.18 19.61 3.98
CA VAL A 585 27.33 20.54 4.10
C VAL A 585 27.27 21.47 5.32
N GLY A 586 26.12 21.51 5.98
CA GLY A 586 25.86 22.32 7.17
C GLY A 586 26.22 21.61 8.46
N ASN A 587 26.22 22.37 9.56
CA ASN A 587 26.40 21.81 10.91
C ASN A 587 25.05 21.76 11.63
N LEU A 588 24.72 20.60 12.21
CA LEU A 588 23.52 20.40 13.02
C LEU A 588 23.68 21.05 14.40
N TYR A 589 22.73 21.88 14.79
CA TYR A 589 22.63 22.46 16.14
C TYR A 589 21.44 21.83 16.86
N GLU A 590 21.68 20.74 17.58
CA GLU A 590 20.64 19.90 18.21
C GLU A 590 19.69 20.68 19.12
N LYS A 591 20.21 21.61 19.93
CA LYS A 591 19.41 22.41 20.89
C LYS A 591 18.38 23.33 20.23
N GLU A 592 18.61 23.75 18.98
CA GLU A 592 17.74 24.68 18.26
C GLU A 592 16.93 24.01 17.15
N GLN A 593 17.11 22.69 16.93
CA GLN A 593 16.58 21.96 15.78
C GLN A 593 16.78 22.73 14.46
N LYS A 594 18.03 23.14 14.21
CA LYS A 594 18.41 23.87 13.00
C LYS A 594 19.72 23.33 12.44
N VAL A 595 19.82 23.31 11.12
CA VAL A 595 21.10 23.14 10.43
C VAL A 595 21.56 24.50 9.95
N ARG A 596 22.73 24.97 10.37
CA ARG A 596 23.29 26.25 9.89
C ARG A 596 24.30 26.01 8.78
N ILE A 597 24.24 26.83 7.73
CA ILE A 597 25.18 26.83 6.61
C ILE A 597 25.99 28.13 6.61
N LEU A 598 27.31 27.99 6.54
CA LEU A 598 28.22 29.12 6.42
C LEU A 598 28.19 29.66 4.98
N PRO A 599 28.36 30.98 4.75
CA PRO A 599 28.39 31.57 3.40
C PRO A 599 29.30 30.85 2.41
N LYS A 600 30.49 30.43 2.86
CA LYS A 600 31.48 29.71 2.05
C LYS A 600 31.04 28.30 1.60
N ASN A 601 30.07 27.69 2.29
CA ASN A 601 29.60 26.33 2.00
C ASN A 601 28.44 26.31 0.98
N TRP A 602 27.90 27.47 0.56
CA TRP A 602 26.81 27.52 -0.42
C TRP A 602 27.24 27.01 -1.80
N ALA A 603 28.47 27.30 -2.23
CA ALA A 603 29.01 26.77 -3.48
C ALA A 603 29.07 25.23 -3.46
N GLU A 604 29.43 24.64 -2.32
CA GLU A 604 29.42 23.18 -2.16
C GLU A 604 27.99 22.64 -2.11
N ALA A 605 27.03 23.33 -1.48
CA ALA A 605 25.62 22.93 -1.49
C ALA A 605 25.04 22.89 -2.92
N ILE A 606 25.38 23.87 -3.77
CA ILE A 606 24.98 23.87 -5.19
C ILE A 606 25.54 22.63 -5.87
N LYS A 607 26.84 22.36 -5.73
CA LYS A 607 27.50 21.20 -6.33
C LYS A 607 26.87 19.87 -5.87
N VAL A 608 26.68 19.70 -4.57
CA VAL A 608 26.09 18.48 -3.98
C VAL A 608 24.63 18.30 -4.40
N SER A 609 23.89 19.39 -4.60
CA SER A 609 22.50 19.32 -5.05
C SER A 609 22.36 18.79 -6.47
N GLY A 610 23.41 18.91 -7.32
CA GLY A 610 23.39 18.53 -8.74
C GLY A 610 22.56 19.48 -9.62
N LEU A 611 22.35 20.73 -9.16
CA LEU A 611 21.59 21.76 -9.88
C LEU A 611 22.53 22.83 -10.42
N ASP A 612 22.11 23.52 -11.48
CA ASP A 612 22.77 24.74 -11.90
C ASP A 612 22.52 25.88 -10.89
N SER A 613 23.36 26.92 -10.92
CA SER A 613 23.30 28.01 -9.93
C SER A 613 22.01 28.82 -10.02
N GLU A 614 21.46 29.02 -11.22
CA GLU A 614 20.24 29.82 -11.42
C GLU A 614 19.02 29.10 -10.83
N THR A 615 18.87 27.81 -11.17
CA THR A 615 17.79 26.96 -10.62
C THR A 615 17.90 26.87 -9.10
N PHE A 616 19.11 26.65 -8.58
CA PHE A 616 19.34 26.55 -7.13
C PHE A 616 18.93 27.84 -6.40
N GLU A 617 19.38 29.01 -6.86
CA GLU A 617 19.08 30.29 -6.22
C GLU A 617 17.57 30.63 -6.26
N LYS A 618 16.92 30.35 -7.39
CA LYS A 618 15.48 30.53 -7.57
C LYS A 618 14.67 29.67 -6.61
N GLU A 619 14.98 28.39 -6.49
CA GLU A 619 14.25 27.47 -5.62
C GLU A 619 14.58 27.69 -4.12
N VAL A 620 15.80 28.15 -3.78
CA VAL A 620 16.11 28.64 -2.42
C VAL A 620 15.24 29.83 -2.04
N HIS A 621 14.98 30.75 -2.97
CA HIS A 621 14.07 31.86 -2.71
C HIS A 621 12.64 31.37 -2.42
N LEU A 622 12.13 30.41 -3.20
CA LEU A 622 10.82 29.79 -2.96
C LEU A 622 10.79 29.05 -1.62
N ALA A 623 11.81 28.28 -1.28
CA ALA A 623 11.93 27.58 0.00
C ALA A 623 12.00 28.54 1.20
N ARG A 624 12.56 29.75 1.03
CA ARG A 624 12.52 30.81 2.04
C ARG A 624 11.12 31.41 2.21
N LEU A 625 10.43 31.66 1.11
CA LEU A 625 9.04 32.14 1.14
C LEU A 625 8.09 31.13 1.78
N ALA A 626 8.31 29.83 1.54
CA ALA A 626 7.57 28.74 2.18
C ALA A 626 8.01 28.47 3.64
N GLY A 627 9.07 29.12 4.12
CA GLY A 627 9.52 29.04 5.52
C GLY A 627 10.40 27.82 5.86
N TYR A 628 10.88 27.06 4.88
CA TYR A 628 11.76 25.89 5.11
C TYR A 628 13.22 26.27 5.33
N ILE A 629 13.63 27.41 4.78
CA ILE A 629 14.98 27.96 4.89
C ILE A 629 14.89 29.38 5.43
N GLY A 630 15.70 29.68 6.44
CA GLY A 630 15.90 31.04 6.95
C GLY A 630 16.96 31.80 6.16
N LYS A 631 17.62 32.77 6.80
CA LYS A 631 18.75 33.49 6.18
C LYS A 631 19.94 32.55 5.95
N THR A 632 20.30 31.76 6.98
CA THR A 632 21.52 30.93 7.00
C THR A 632 21.28 29.56 7.62
N SER A 633 20.03 29.08 7.67
CA SER A 633 19.72 27.80 8.32
C SER A 633 18.46 27.14 7.75
N ILE A 634 18.40 25.82 7.80
CA ILE A 634 17.16 25.06 7.67
C ILE A 634 16.32 25.28 8.93
N THR A 635 15.02 25.52 8.77
CA THR A 635 14.05 25.69 9.87
C THR A 635 13.50 24.33 10.33
N GLU A 636 12.69 24.31 11.39
CA GLU A 636 12.01 23.09 11.85
C GLU A 636 11.15 22.48 10.73
N ALA A 637 10.38 23.30 9.99
CA ALA A 637 9.59 22.83 8.84
C ALA A 637 10.47 22.18 7.76
N GLY A 638 11.65 22.74 7.48
CA GLY A 638 12.60 22.12 6.55
C GLY A 638 13.18 20.80 7.08
N LEU A 639 13.41 20.67 8.38
CA LEU A 639 13.86 19.40 8.99
C LEU A 639 12.76 18.34 9.01
N ASP A 640 11.50 18.75 9.20
CA ASP A 640 10.35 17.86 9.11
C ASP A 640 10.20 17.25 7.72
N ILE A 641 10.42 18.04 6.66
CA ILE A 641 10.45 17.53 5.28
C ILE A 641 11.56 16.49 5.13
N LEU A 642 12.76 16.75 5.64
CA LEU A 642 13.87 15.79 5.55
C LEU A 642 13.62 14.51 6.34
N LYS A 643 12.98 14.61 7.50
CA LYS A 643 12.57 13.44 8.29
C LYS A 643 11.46 12.66 7.60
N ALA A 644 10.51 13.34 6.95
CA ALA A 644 9.50 12.68 6.14
C ALA A 644 10.14 11.91 4.97
N VAL A 645 11.14 12.48 4.29
CA VAL A 645 11.90 11.79 3.22
C VAL A 645 12.54 10.51 3.73
N GLU A 646 13.11 10.52 4.94
CA GLU A 646 13.69 9.32 5.56
C GLU A 646 12.61 8.25 5.77
N LEU A 647 11.43 8.60 6.31
CA LEU A 647 10.32 7.67 6.54
C LEU A 647 9.69 7.12 5.24
N LEU A 648 9.61 7.92 4.19
CA LEU A 648 9.06 7.48 2.89
C LEU A 648 9.92 6.39 2.22
N ASN A 649 11.20 6.33 2.58
CA ASN A 649 12.22 5.49 1.97
C ASN A 649 12.77 4.38 2.89
N GLN A 650 12.15 4.19 4.07
CA GLN A 650 12.24 2.98 4.88
C GLN A 650 11.28 1.92 4.32
#